data_AF-J6HE96-F1
#
_entry.id   AF-J6HE96-F1
#
_cell.length_a   1.000
_cell.length_b   1.000
_cell.length_c   1.000
_cell.angle_alpha   90.00
_cell.angle_beta   90.00
_cell.angle_gamma   90.00
#
_symmetry.space_group_name_H-M   'P 1'
#
loop_
_entity.id
_entity.type
_entity.pdbx_description
1 polymer ?
#
loop_
_entity_poly.entity_id
_entity_poly.type
_entity_poly.pdbx_seq_one_letter_code
_entity_poly.pdbx_strand_id
1 'polypeptide(L)'
;MILKNKDIITFENKENYEFYNLMSKFASFKKEPFYNNVKKINLILDKDCELRFIKAYVYEPDIYKLFKFENLDINKSLNIDIESPCKKSYFYNGNHYFIQGDNDFLSNGIRIILSNINDIQDFENMNEHQFNRFVEFCSKYGCIQYLNYIFIFAKHITYLLKNKNNELYNLISCFEQDDKLFIRDTAKILVLLYSIESRLYNLDKIYSLAMSDNFNMYEKKFLYWQLVARYFVDFSLEYYKTFANLKNLYSDIYKLAEERFGKLFNPIDRLQYKKNRILLLTTQFLSFKHAPTRRAIDYAINFMDYLGYEVMILNTSDAKMITGLPYYMSSEFYFERDYNELDTLKIDDKHSVKFLQLGVDHIDVNEKNYVIEIKKAVKSVCDFAPMYVLQVGASCIFADLLAKYIPVATIPCSFDAPIMYNGYPIIAREVEDRDIQILENAGISKNRIIESCITYKIPGTSNIKIDKKQSEFVIVIVSNRLESEFDLNTLKICEEFCNIDDSIVIKFFGTFVTKDNNNAYNKFLKLINENSKYPDRYFFEGYQNDILSAYTACDVYYNPKRHGGGSSVSQAMLMGLPVVCHKFGDGSYTLGRDRCFDSDEDIINEIKKLFEDKEYYESSKQYSLKKAEFLYDTKSMIIKLDKDIRKKISDKVLYDIEID
;
A
#
# COMPACT_ATOMS: atom_id res chain seq x y z
N MET A 1 -5.38 46.59 45.93
CA MET A 1 -4.64 45.71 45.00
C MET A 1 -5.45 44.45 44.83
N ILE A 2 -6.21 44.36 43.74
CA ILE A 2 -7.37 43.46 43.62
C ILE A 2 -7.06 42.34 42.62
N LEU A 3 -7.07 41.11 43.14
CA LEU A 3 -7.48 39.89 42.44
C LEU A 3 -8.99 39.71 42.65
N LYS A 4 -9.76 39.34 41.60
CA LYS A 4 -10.74 38.21 41.58
C LYS A 4 -11.75 38.28 40.40
N ASN A 5 -11.96 37.08 39.83
CA ASN A 5 -13.19 36.44 39.32
C ASN A 5 -14.04 37.02 38.16
N LYS A 6 -14.31 36.10 37.20
CA LYS A 6 -15.55 35.76 36.46
C LYS A 6 -16.47 36.90 35.95
N ASP A 7 -16.85 36.84 34.67
CA ASP A 7 -18.24 36.53 34.25
C ASP A 7 -18.42 36.49 32.72
N ILE A 8 -19.29 35.56 32.30
CA ILE A 8 -19.87 35.36 30.96
C ILE A 8 -21.02 36.37 30.78
N ILE A 9 -21.23 36.92 29.57
CA ILE A 9 -22.49 37.62 29.22
C ILE A 9 -22.97 37.23 27.80
N THR A 10 -24.18 36.69 27.73
CA THR A 10 -25.01 36.41 26.53
C THR A 10 -26.11 37.48 26.35
N PHE A 11 -26.62 37.70 25.13
CA PHE A 11 -27.90 38.39 24.88
C PHE A 11 -28.69 37.79 23.70
N GLU A 12 -30.00 37.67 23.88
CA GLU A 12 -31.02 37.10 22.99
C GLU A 12 -31.92 38.16 22.31
N ASN A 13 -32.31 37.88 21.06
CA ASN A 13 -33.58 38.11 20.32
C ASN A 13 -34.16 39.49 19.89
N LYS A 14 -34.67 39.44 18.62
CA LYS A 14 -35.75 40.20 17.92
C LYS A 14 -35.63 41.74 17.72
N GLU A 15 -35.42 42.17 16.48
CA GLU A 15 -36.32 43.11 15.74
C GLU A 15 -35.77 43.43 14.32
N ASN A 16 -36.58 43.13 13.30
CA ASN A 16 -36.16 42.98 11.89
C ASN A 16 -37.15 43.66 10.92
N TYR A 17 -37.65 44.87 11.21
CA TYR A 17 -38.79 45.45 10.45
C TYR A 17 -38.59 46.86 9.84
N GLU A 18 -37.54 47.63 10.20
CA GLU A 18 -37.37 49.02 9.69
C GLU A 18 -36.31 49.21 8.59
N PHE A 19 -35.51 48.18 8.28
CA PHE A 19 -34.38 48.30 7.33
C PHE A 19 -34.82 48.46 5.86
N TYR A 20 -36.06 48.09 5.53
CA TYR A 20 -36.57 48.04 4.15
C TYR A 20 -36.87 49.39 3.48
N ASN A 21 -36.73 50.55 4.14
CA ASN A 21 -37.28 51.81 3.62
C ASN A 21 -36.30 52.85 3.04
N LEU A 22 -34.97 52.70 3.16
CA LEU A 22 -34.05 53.84 2.94
C LEU A 22 -33.08 53.74 1.75
N MET A 23 -33.43 52.96 0.73
CA MET A 23 -32.81 53.00 -0.60
C MET A 23 -32.85 54.37 -1.31
N SER A 24 -33.47 55.42 -0.76
CA SER A 24 -33.73 56.63 -1.54
C SER A 24 -32.59 57.64 -1.47
N LYS A 25 -31.94 57.89 -2.62
CA LYS A 25 -31.29 59.15 -3.07
C LYS A 25 -29.74 59.18 -3.05
N PHE A 26 -29.02 58.94 -4.16
CA PHE A 26 -28.85 59.70 -5.41
C PHE A 26 -27.53 60.54 -5.47
N ALA A 27 -26.75 60.33 -6.55
CA ALA A 27 -26.08 61.32 -7.44
C ALA A 27 -24.66 61.95 -7.19
N SER A 28 -23.76 61.70 -8.18
CA SER A 28 -22.84 62.62 -8.94
C SER A 28 -21.50 63.20 -8.40
N PHE A 29 -20.58 63.48 -9.36
CA PHE A 29 -19.09 63.60 -9.39
C PHE A 29 -18.36 64.93 -8.98
N LYS A 30 -17.00 64.82 -8.80
CA LYS A 30 -15.82 65.77 -8.97
C LYS A 30 -15.56 66.86 -7.88
N LYS A 31 -14.34 67.30 -7.45
CA LYS A 31 -12.89 67.20 -7.82
C LYS A 31 -11.97 67.61 -6.59
N GLU A 32 -10.70 67.14 -6.55
CA GLU A 32 -9.52 67.29 -5.60
C GLU A 32 -9.15 68.72 -5.04
N PRO A 33 -8.27 68.95 -4.00
CA PRO A 33 -6.96 68.32 -3.67
C PRO A 33 -6.48 68.14 -2.17
N PHE A 34 -5.29 67.54 -2.01
CA PHE A 34 -4.49 66.96 -0.87
C PHE A 34 -4.05 67.82 0.37
N TYR A 35 -3.75 67.19 1.54
CA TYR A 35 -2.40 66.95 2.17
C TYR A 35 -2.36 66.55 3.69
N ASN A 36 -1.51 65.54 4.01
CA ASN A 36 -0.69 65.20 5.22
C ASN A 36 -1.18 65.27 6.70
N ASN A 37 -1.51 64.10 7.28
CA ASN A 37 -0.95 63.51 8.52
C ASN A 37 -1.72 62.21 8.85
N VAL A 38 -1.03 61.06 8.88
CA VAL A 38 -1.68 59.73 8.90
C VAL A 38 -1.35 58.97 10.19
N LYS A 39 -2.37 58.59 10.97
CA LYS A 39 -2.25 57.58 12.02
C LYS A 39 -2.81 56.23 11.58
N LYS A 40 -2.10 55.16 11.94
CA LYS A 40 -2.41 53.76 11.59
C LYS A 40 -3.30 53.13 12.67
N ILE A 41 -4.43 52.59 12.27
CA ILE A 41 -5.32 51.80 13.15
C ILE A 41 -5.55 50.43 12.49
N ASN A 42 -5.41 49.37 13.28
CA ASN A 42 -5.76 48.00 12.87
C ASN A 42 -7.15 47.68 13.44
N LEU A 43 -8.10 47.35 12.57
CA LEU A 43 -9.43 46.92 12.99
C LEU A 43 -9.59 45.42 12.71
N ILE A 44 -10.14 44.71 13.70
CA ILE A 44 -10.57 43.31 13.59
C ILE A 44 -12.09 43.36 13.66
N LEU A 45 -12.76 42.99 12.58
CA LEU A 45 -14.22 42.92 12.53
C LEU A 45 -14.61 41.46 12.40
N ASP A 46 -15.49 41.03 13.31
CA ASP A 46 -16.05 39.68 13.31
C ASP A 46 -17.54 39.75 13.56
N LYS A 47 -18.30 39.19 12.62
CA LYS A 47 -19.53 38.44 12.83
C LYS A 47 -19.97 37.96 11.45
N ASP A 48 -19.74 36.66 11.25
CA ASP A 48 -20.09 35.84 10.08
C ASP A 48 -18.98 35.75 9.02
N CYS A 49 -18.03 34.86 9.33
CA CYS A 49 -17.14 34.13 8.41
C CYS A 49 -16.33 34.93 7.38
N GLU A 50 -15.72 36.06 7.74
CA GLU A 50 -14.53 36.56 7.02
C GLU A 50 -13.61 37.38 7.94
N LEU A 51 -12.45 36.82 8.31
CA LEU A 51 -11.38 37.58 8.96
C LEU A 51 -10.72 38.53 7.93
N ARG A 52 -11.19 39.78 7.86
CA ARG A 52 -10.52 40.84 7.07
C ARG A 52 -9.68 41.73 7.99
N PHE A 53 -8.36 41.71 7.81
CA PHE A 53 -7.49 42.76 8.32
C PHE A 53 -7.59 43.97 7.38
N ILE A 54 -8.13 45.08 7.88
CA ILE A 54 -8.15 46.35 7.15
C ILE A 54 -7.18 47.29 7.83
N LYS A 55 -6.15 47.73 7.09
CA LYS A 55 -5.30 48.86 7.50
C LYS A 55 -6.04 50.14 7.11
N ALA A 56 -6.46 50.91 8.09
CA ALA A 56 -7.06 52.22 7.87
C ALA A 56 -6.06 53.32 8.26
N TYR A 57 -6.06 54.38 7.45
CA TYR A 57 -5.27 55.59 7.64
C TYR A 57 -6.26 56.75 7.83
N VAL A 58 -6.27 57.37 9.01
CA VAL A 58 -7.24 58.42 9.37
C VAL A 58 -6.54 59.77 9.44
N TYR A 59 -7.20 60.79 8.88
CA TYR A 59 -6.85 62.21 9.00
C TYR A 59 -7.87 62.85 9.97
N GLU A 60 -7.40 63.33 11.13
CA GLU A 60 -8.20 63.79 12.29
C GLU A 60 -8.78 65.23 12.11
N PRO A 61 -9.85 65.66 12.82
CA PRO A 61 -10.09 65.42 14.26
C PRO A 61 -11.44 64.78 14.65
N ASP A 62 -11.35 63.86 15.61
CA ASP A 62 -12.31 63.41 16.62
C ASP A 62 -13.82 63.41 16.30
N ILE A 63 -14.34 62.22 15.95
CA ILE A 63 -15.58 61.55 16.42
C ILE A 63 -15.72 60.24 15.63
N TYR A 64 -15.77 59.09 16.30
CA TYR A 64 -15.82 57.76 15.66
C TYR A 64 -17.28 57.25 15.55
N LYS A 65 -17.74 56.93 14.34
CA LYS A 65 -18.94 56.12 14.06
C LYS A 65 -18.57 54.95 13.14
N LEU A 66 -18.87 53.72 13.56
CA LEU A 66 -18.71 52.48 12.77
C LEU A 66 -19.92 52.31 11.84
N PHE A 67 -19.66 52.09 10.54
CA PHE A 67 -20.68 51.72 9.55
C PHE A 67 -20.49 50.26 9.12
N LYS A 68 -21.60 49.51 9.02
CA LYS A 68 -21.67 48.15 8.47
C LYS A 68 -22.25 48.26 7.05
N PHE A 69 -21.55 47.76 6.03
CA PHE A 69 -22.06 47.71 4.66
C PHE A 69 -22.66 46.33 4.41
N GLU A 70 -23.96 46.27 4.08
CA GLU A 70 -24.65 45.07 3.61
C GLU A 70 -25.01 45.23 2.12
N ASN A 71 -24.67 44.19 1.35
CA ASN A 71 -25.05 43.81 -0.02
C ASN A 71 -25.46 44.90 -1.05
N LEU A 72 -24.70 44.95 -2.15
CA LEU A 72 -25.16 45.52 -3.41
C LEU A 72 -24.72 44.60 -4.57
N ASP A 73 -25.73 43.96 -5.17
CA ASP A 73 -25.65 43.37 -6.51
C ASP A 73 -25.16 44.43 -7.52
N ILE A 74 -24.08 44.14 -8.23
CA ILE A 74 -23.65 44.92 -9.39
C ILE A 74 -23.39 43.96 -10.55
N ASN A 75 -24.48 43.56 -11.20
CA ASN A 75 -24.46 43.39 -12.65
C ASN A 75 -24.60 44.78 -13.28
N LYS A 76 -23.46 45.40 -13.62
CA LYS A 76 -23.35 46.49 -14.60
C LYS A 76 -21.88 46.65 -14.99
N SER A 77 -21.64 46.50 -16.29
CA SER A 77 -20.39 46.74 -17.03
C SER A 77 -19.36 47.62 -16.31
N LEU A 78 -18.20 47.05 -15.99
CA LEU A 78 -17.04 47.77 -15.49
C LEU A 78 -15.84 47.46 -16.38
N ASN A 79 -15.51 48.44 -17.24
CA ASN A 79 -14.22 48.51 -17.91
C ASN A 79 -13.13 48.59 -16.82
N ILE A 80 -12.24 47.61 -16.81
CA ILE A 80 -11.04 47.61 -15.99
C ILE A 80 -9.97 48.31 -16.82
N ASP A 81 -9.65 49.54 -16.45
CA ASP A 81 -8.42 50.20 -16.87
C ASP A 81 -7.27 49.63 -16.02
N ILE A 82 -6.29 49.01 -16.65
CA ILE A 82 -5.32 48.09 -16.01
C ILE A 82 -4.15 48.83 -15.33
N GLU A 83 -4.02 50.15 -15.48
CA GLU A 83 -2.80 50.88 -15.10
C GLU A 83 -3.00 52.03 -14.10
N SER A 84 -3.69 51.79 -12.97
CA SER A 84 -3.63 52.73 -11.84
C SER A 84 -3.43 52.03 -10.48
N PRO A 85 -2.40 52.40 -9.68
CA PRO A 85 -2.06 51.74 -8.42
C PRO A 85 -2.99 52.06 -7.24
N CYS A 86 -4.03 52.88 -7.43
CA CYS A 86 -5.05 53.18 -6.42
C CYS A 86 -6.42 52.68 -6.89
N LYS A 87 -6.89 51.54 -6.37
CA LYS A 87 -8.05 50.84 -6.93
C LYS A 87 -9.43 51.39 -6.55
N LYS A 88 -9.55 52.38 -5.65
CA LYS A 88 -10.76 53.20 -5.42
C LYS A 88 -10.45 54.34 -4.44
N SER A 89 -11.01 55.52 -4.72
CA SER A 89 -10.93 56.69 -3.84
C SER A 89 -12.33 57.12 -3.44
N TYR A 90 -12.53 57.47 -2.16
CA TYR A 90 -13.83 57.85 -1.63
C TYR A 90 -13.76 59.21 -0.94
N PHE A 91 -14.74 60.07 -1.21
CA PHE A 91 -14.90 61.35 -0.51
C PHE A 91 -16.07 61.24 0.48
N TYR A 92 -15.83 61.55 1.74
CA TYR A 92 -16.86 61.59 2.78
C TYR A 92 -16.57 62.72 3.78
N ASN A 93 -17.56 63.59 4.00
CA ASN A 93 -17.52 64.69 4.96
C ASN A 93 -16.29 65.63 4.83
N GLY A 94 -15.93 65.97 3.59
CA GLY A 94 -14.79 66.86 3.30
C GLY A 94 -13.41 66.18 3.28
N ASN A 95 -13.33 64.88 3.63
CA ASN A 95 -12.08 64.13 3.65
C ASN A 95 -12.01 63.10 2.52
N HIS A 96 -10.80 62.89 2.00
CA HIS A 96 -10.51 61.96 0.90
C HIS A 96 -9.76 60.74 1.43
N TYR A 97 -10.29 59.55 1.12
CA TYR A 97 -9.75 58.27 1.59
C TYR A 97 -9.25 57.44 0.41
N PHE A 98 -8.05 56.87 0.56
CA PHE A 98 -7.45 55.95 -0.39
C PHE A 98 -7.37 54.55 0.23
N ILE A 99 -7.88 53.55 -0.49
CA ILE A 99 -7.68 52.15 -0.13
C ILE A 99 -6.55 51.60 -1.00
N GLN A 100 -5.37 51.46 -0.42
CA GLN A 100 -4.29 50.71 -1.03
C GLN A 100 -4.58 49.23 -0.83
N GLY A 101 -4.98 48.53 -1.89
CA GLY A 101 -4.99 47.07 -1.86
C GLY A 101 -3.56 46.58 -1.71
N ASP A 102 -3.29 45.67 -0.78
CA ASP A 102 -1.96 45.08 -0.63
C ASP A 102 -1.51 44.53 -2.01
N ASN A 103 -0.35 45.01 -2.47
CA ASN A 103 0.23 44.71 -3.79
C ASN A 103 0.66 43.24 -3.97
N ASP A 104 0.31 42.33 -3.07
CA ASP A 104 0.42 40.90 -3.33
C ASP A 104 -0.85 40.46 -4.10
N PHE A 105 -0.86 40.71 -5.42
CA PHE A 105 -1.82 40.08 -6.35
C PHE A 105 -1.86 38.55 -6.18
N LEU A 106 -0.76 37.97 -5.70
CA LEU A 106 -0.67 36.57 -5.29
C LEU A 106 -1.56 36.25 -4.10
N SER A 107 -1.52 37.06 -3.03
CA SER A 107 -2.31 36.81 -1.83
C SER A 107 -3.82 36.99 -2.04
N ASN A 108 -4.25 37.97 -2.86
CA ASN A 108 -5.68 38.22 -3.11
C ASN A 108 -6.29 37.21 -4.08
N GLY A 109 -5.58 36.85 -5.16
CA GLY A 109 -6.07 35.81 -6.08
C GLY A 109 -6.19 34.45 -5.39
N ILE A 110 -5.23 34.13 -4.51
CA ILE A 110 -5.22 32.86 -3.78
C ILE A 110 -6.19 32.87 -2.60
N ARG A 111 -6.39 34.01 -1.92
CA ARG A 111 -7.45 34.15 -0.91
C ARG A 111 -8.84 33.98 -1.51
N ILE A 112 -9.09 34.47 -2.72
CA ILE A 112 -10.37 34.26 -3.43
C ILE A 112 -10.56 32.80 -3.84
N ILE A 113 -9.49 32.13 -4.31
CA ILE A 113 -9.53 30.70 -4.59
C ILE A 113 -9.83 29.92 -3.32
N LEU A 114 -9.13 30.21 -2.20
CA LEU A 114 -9.27 29.49 -0.94
C LEU A 114 -10.54 29.82 -0.15
N SER A 115 -11.07 31.04 -0.24
CA SER A 115 -12.33 31.45 0.43
C SER A 115 -13.57 30.86 -0.21
N ASN A 116 -13.46 30.40 -1.45
CA ASN A 116 -14.53 29.74 -2.18
C ASN A 116 -14.49 28.23 -2.06
N ILE A 117 -13.51 27.67 -1.34
CA ILE A 117 -13.43 26.23 -1.14
C ILE A 117 -14.11 25.89 0.18
N ASN A 118 -15.38 25.57 0.09
CA ASN A 118 -16.19 25.19 1.24
C ASN A 118 -16.41 23.67 1.30
N ASP A 119 -16.16 22.95 0.19
CA ASP A 119 -16.36 21.51 0.08
C ASP A 119 -15.29 20.83 -0.78
N ILE A 120 -15.19 19.51 -0.63
CA ILE A 120 -14.34 18.56 -1.35
C ILE A 120 -14.40 18.77 -2.87
N GLN A 121 -15.59 19.06 -3.42
CA GLN A 121 -15.80 19.26 -4.86
C GLN A 121 -15.12 20.52 -5.42
N ASP A 122 -14.94 21.58 -4.63
CA ASP A 122 -14.27 22.80 -5.10
C ASP A 122 -12.75 22.57 -5.26
N PHE A 123 -12.17 21.71 -4.42
CA PHE A 123 -10.79 21.25 -4.55
C PHE A 123 -10.58 20.32 -5.75
N GLU A 124 -11.55 19.45 -6.07
CA GLU A 124 -11.48 18.52 -7.21
C GLU A 124 -11.52 19.22 -8.58
N ASN A 125 -12.03 20.46 -8.65
CA ASN A 125 -12.19 21.21 -9.89
C ASN A 125 -11.02 22.17 -10.20
N MET A 126 -9.93 22.15 -9.42
CA MET A 126 -8.78 23.02 -9.65
C MET A 126 -8.05 22.67 -10.96
N ASN A 127 -7.76 23.69 -11.76
CA ASN A 127 -6.87 23.57 -12.91
C ASN A 127 -5.38 23.75 -12.55
N GLU A 128 -4.48 23.41 -13.48
CA GLU A 128 -3.01 23.47 -13.28
C GLU A 128 -2.54 24.85 -12.77
N HIS A 129 -3.10 25.93 -13.29
CA HIS A 129 -2.72 27.28 -12.88
C HIS A 129 -3.13 27.56 -11.42
N GLN A 130 -4.37 27.21 -11.04
CA GLN A 130 -4.85 27.34 -9.66
C GLN A 130 -4.00 26.51 -8.68
N PHE A 131 -3.60 25.30 -9.08
CA PHE A 131 -2.72 24.47 -8.28
C PHE A 131 -1.33 25.07 -8.08
N ASN A 132 -0.65 25.51 -9.14
CA ASN A 132 0.68 26.08 -9.04
C ASN A 132 0.71 27.30 -8.10
N ARG A 133 -0.35 28.10 -8.10
CA ARG A 133 -0.50 29.21 -7.15
C ARG A 133 -0.77 28.73 -5.73
N PHE A 134 -1.59 27.70 -5.55
CA PHE A 134 -1.78 27.07 -4.24
C PHE A 134 -0.46 26.56 -3.64
N VAL A 135 0.40 25.95 -4.46
CA VAL A 135 1.75 25.52 -4.04
C VAL A 135 2.59 26.71 -3.59
N GLU A 136 2.66 27.77 -4.39
CA GLU A 136 3.42 28.98 -4.06
C GLU A 136 2.93 29.65 -2.76
N PHE A 137 1.62 29.62 -2.51
CA PHE A 137 1.03 30.11 -1.26
C PHE A 137 1.40 29.24 -0.06
N CYS A 138 1.29 27.93 -0.21
CA CYS A 138 1.70 26.95 0.78
C CYS A 138 3.18 27.18 1.18
N SER A 139 4.06 27.36 0.19
CA SER A 139 5.48 27.67 0.39
C SER A 139 5.73 28.97 1.15
N LYS A 140 4.86 29.98 0.98
CA LYS A 140 5.07 31.33 1.54
C LYS A 140 4.41 31.54 2.91
N TYR A 141 3.32 30.84 3.21
CA TYR A 141 2.47 31.14 4.38
C TYR A 141 2.20 29.95 5.32
N GLY A 142 2.63 28.74 4.98
CA GLY A 142 2.43 27.53 5.79
C GLY A 142 1.07 26.84 5.56
N CYS A 143 1.00 25.54 5.85
CA CYS A 143 0.03 24.66 5.17
C CYS A 143 -0.89 23.84 6.08
N ILE A 144 -0.73 23.92 7.40
CA ILE A 144 -1.33 22.98 8.37
C ILE A 144 -2.85 22.90 8.28
N GLN A 145 -3.54 24.03 8.06
CA GLN A 145 -5.00 24.05 8.00
C GLN A 145 -5.60 23.36 6.77
N TYR A 146 -4.79 23.06 5.74
CA TYR A 146 -5.26 22.47 4.49
C TYR A 146 -4.91 20.98 4.35
N LEU A 147 -4.23 20.39 5.34
CA LEU A 147 -3.81 18.98 5.36
C LEU A 147 -4.93 17.99 5.03
N ASN A 148 -6.16 18.24 5.53
CA ASN A 148 -7.31 17.37 5.29
C ASN A 148 -7.77 17.35 3.83
N TYR A 149 -7.50 18.41 3.06
CA TYR A 149 -7.89 18.52 1.65
C TYR A 149 -6.84 17.93 0.70
N ILE A 150 -5.60 17.71 1.17
CA ILE A 150 -4.52 17.12 0.38
C ILE A 150 -4.87 15.67 -0.03
N PHE A 151 -5.68 14.95 0.74
CA PHE A 151 -6.15 13.60 0.41
C PHE A 151 -6.93 13.51 -0.90
N ILE A 152 -7.80 14.50 -1.11
CA ILE A 152 -8.61 14.64 -2.32
C ILE A 152 -7.71 15.05 -3.48
N PHE A 153 -6.71 15.89 -3.17
CA PHE A 153 -5.81 16.51 -4.13
C PHE A 153 -4.77 15.56 -4.73
N ALA A 154 -4.20 14.65 -3.94
CA ALA A 154 -3.17 13.70 -4.37
C ALA A 154 -3.68 12.78 -5.50
N LYS A 155 -4.94 12.34 -5.42
CA LYS A 155 -5.59 11.50 -6.45
C LYS A 155 -5.81 12.24 -7.78
N HIS A 156 -5.96 13.57 -7.73
CA HIS A 156 -6.14 14.45 -8.90
C HIS A 156 -4.80 14.91 -9.49
N ILE A 157 -3.73 14.99 -8.69
CA ILE A 157 -2.35 15.32 -9.11
C ILE A 157 -1.82 14.36 -10.17
N THR A 158 -2.07 13.05 -10.07
CA THR A 158 -1.60 12.07 -11.07
C THR A 158 -2.22 12.33 -12.45
N TYR A 159 -3.42 12.94 -12.48
CA TYR A 159 -4.12 13.29 -13.71
C TYR A 159 -3.64 14.65 -14.29
N LEU A 160 -3.42 15.65 -13.43
CA LEU A 160 -2.98 16.99 -13.84
C LEU A 160 -1.46 17.07 -14.15
N LEU A 161 -0.61 16.38 -13.38
CA LEU A 161 0.85 16.42 -13.52
C LEU A 161 1.38 15.33 -14.45
N LYS A 162 0.87 15.28 -15.69
CA LYS A 162 1.54 14.54 -16.78
C LYS A 162 2.93 15.17 -16.98
N ASN A 163 3.96 14.57 -16.38
CA ASN A 163 5.39 14.85 -16.58
C ASN A 163 6.09 15.94 -15.73
N LYS A 164 5.60 16.31 -14.53
CA LYS A 164 6.33 17.28 -13.67
C LYS A 164 6.54 16.82 -12.22
N ASN A 165 7.51 15.92 -12.02
CA ASN A 165 7.97 15.49 -10.70
C ASN A 165 8.47 16.67 -9.82
N ASN A 166 9.03 17.72 -10.42
CA ASN A 166 9.69 18.80 -9.67
C ASN A 166 8.75 19.73 -8.91
N GLU A 167 7.52 19.97 -9.40
CA GLU A 167 6.55 20.86 -8.72
C GLU A 167 5.99 20.19 -7.46
N LEU A 168 5.71 18.88 -7.55
CA LEU A 168 5.38 18.06 -6.39
C LEU A 168 6.53 18.04 -5.39
N TYR A 169 7.77 17.83 -5.83
CA TYR A 169 8.95 17.88 -4.96
C TYR A 169 9.10 19.21 -4.20
N ASN A 170 8.87 20.33 -4.87
CA ASN A 170 8.96 21.65 -4.25
C ASN A 170 7.87 21.86 -3.20
N LEU A 171 6.62 21.45 -3.49
CA LEU A 171 5.54 21.48 -2.52
C LEU A 171 5.88 20.62 -1.29
N ILE A 172 6.42 19.42 -1.50
CA ILE A 172 6.85 18.51 -0.44
C ILE A 172 7.96 19.14 0.40
N SER A 173 9.00 19.67 -0.24
CA SER A 173 10.11 20.34 0.45
C SER A 173 9.61 21.50 1.31
N CYS A 174 8.56 22.20 0.89
CA CYS A 174 7.94 23.25 1.71
C CYS A 174 7.21 22.69 2.94
N PHE A 175 6.50 21.56 2.81
CA PHE A 175 5.97 20.85 3.98
C PHE A 175 7.09 20.30 4.88
N GLU A 176 8.21 19.85 4.33
CA GLU A 176 9.30 19.32 5.13
C GLU A 176 10.09 20.38 5.88
N GLN A 177 10.13 21.62 5.36
CA GLN A 177 10.81 22.76 5.96
C GLN A 177 9.92 23.60 6.88
N ASP A 178 8.62 23.31 6.95
CA ASP A 178 7.71 24.01 7.86
C ASP A 178 7.83 23.40 9.26
N ASP A 179 8.64 24.04 10.11
CA ASP A 179 8.91 23.69 11.52
C ASP A 179 7.64 23.58 12.38
N LYS A 180 6.47 23.99 11.86
CA LYS A 180 5.19 23.91 12.56
C LYS A 180 4.49 22.56 12.38
N LEU A 181 4.90 21.72 11.41
CA LEU A 181 4.26 20.44 11.17
C LEU A 181 4.68 19.41 12.23
N PHE A 182 3.68 18.75 12.82
CA PHE A 182 3.95 17.64 13.72
C PHE A 182 4.51 16.46 12.93
N ILE A 183 5.41 15.70 13.57
CA ILE A 183 6.03 14.48 13.01
C ILE A 183 4.98 13.50 12.43
N ARG A 184 3.80 13.43 13.06
CA ARG A 184 2.68 12.62 12.57
C ARG A 184 2.13 13.10 11.24
N ASP A 185 2.03 14.40 11.02
CA ASP A 185 1.53 14.99 9.79
C ASP A 185 2.56 14.86 8.66
N THR A 186 3.85 14.97 8.97
CA THR A 186 4.93 14.64 8.03
C THR A 186 4.84 13.18 7.56
N ALA A 187 4.61 12.22 8.47
CA ALA A 187 4.45 10.82 8.08
C ALA A 187 3.19 10.57 7.23
N LYS A 188 2.06 11.22 7.54
CA LYS A 188 0.84 11.16 6.70
C LYS A 188 1.11 11.63 5.29
N ILE A 189 1.77 12.77 5.15
CA ILE A 189 2.13 13.34 3.86
C ILE A 189 3.04 12.38 3.10
N LEU A 190 4.09 11.83 3.73
CA LEU A 190 5.00 10.91 3.04
C LEU A 190 4.32 9.61 2.59
N VAL A 191 3.42 9.03 3.38
CA VAL A 191 2.61 7.86 2.98
C VAL A 191 1.63 8.20 1.86
N LEU A 192 1.04 9.40 1.88
CA LEU A 192 0.17 9.87 0.81
C LEU A 192 0.94 10.11 -0.50
N LEU A 193 2.10 10.73 -0.45
CA LEU A 193 2.96 10.97 -1.62
C LEU A 193 3.48 9.69 -2.23
N TYR A 194 3.73 8.70 -1.37
CA TYR A 194 3.97 7.35 -1.79
C TYR A 194 2.77 6.76 -2.56
N SER A 195 1.54 7.07 -2.13
CA SER A 195 0.33 6.52 -2.75
C SER A 195 0.09 6.96 -4.20
N ILE A 196 0.75 8.03 -4.63
CA ILE A 196 0.60 8.65 -5.96
C ILE A 196 1.78 8.35 -6.90
N GLU A 197 2.58 7.31 -6.61
CA GLU A 197 3.65 6.79 -7.47
C GLU A 197 4.73 7.81 -7.89
N SER A 198 4.94 8.87 -7.10
CA SER A 198 6.07 9.75 -7.37
C SER A 198 7.38 9.02 -7.04
N ARG A 199 8.34 8.95 -7.98
CA ARG A 199 9.70 8.40 -7.77
C ARG A 199 10.56 9.21 -6.77
N LEU A 200 9.93 10.01 -5.91
CA LEU A 200 10.55 11.06 -5.08
C LEU A 200 10.61 10.72 -3.59
N TYR A 201 10.39 9.47 -3.22
CA TYR A 201 10.23 9.08 -1.82
C TYR A 201 11.56 8.64 -1.17
N ASN A 202 11.69 8.85 0.14
CA ASN A 202 12.79 8.34 0.95
C ASN A 202 12.23 7.31 1.95
N LEU A 203 12.33 6.01 1.62
CA LEU A 203 11.86 4.92 2.51
C LEU A 203 12.57 4.93 3.85
N ASP A 204 13.85 5.34 3.89
CA ASP A 204 14.59 5.46 5.15
C ASP A 204 13.96 6.51 6.06
N LYS A 205 13.37 7.57 5.49
CA LYS A 205 12.64 8.59 6.25
C LYS A 205 11.33 8.06 6.81
N ILE A 206 10.52 7.36 6.01
CA ILE A 206 9.27 6.73 6.51
C ILE A 206 9.60 5.71 7.61
N TYR A 207 10.64 4.90 7.41
CA TYR A 207 11.15 3.98 8.43
C TYR A 207 11.59 4.72 9.70
N SER A 208 12.40 5.78 9.58
CA SER A 208 12.88 6.57 10.73
C SER A 208 11.73 7.21 11.51
N LEU A 209 10.70 7.71 10.81
CA LEU A 209 9.49 8.24 11.43
C LEU A 209 8.74 7.13 12.18
N ALA A 210 8.53 5.98 11.55
CA ALA A 210 7.87 4.83 12.18
C ALA A 210 8.63 4.32 13.42
N MET A 211 9.96 4.44 13.44
CA MET A 211 10.78 4.08 14.58
C MET A 211 10.72 5.10 15.73
N SER A 212 10.25 6.34 15.50
CA SER A 212 10.15 7.34 16.57
C SER A 212 9.05 7.03 17.59
N ASP A 213 9.17 7.62 18.79
CA ASP A 213 8.19 7.46 19.87
C ASP A 213 6.87 8.24 19.64
N ASN A 214 6.76 8.96 18.52
CA ASN A 214 5.57 9.75 18.19
C ASN A 214 4.39 8.88 17.76
N PHE A 215 4.62 7.61 17.41
CA PHE A 215 3.61 6.70 16.89
C PHE A 215 3.32 5.59 17.90
N ASN A 216 2.04 5.33 18.13
CA ASN A 216 1.63 4.18 18.92
C ASN A 216 1.76 2.87 18.13
N MET A 217 1.63 1.74 18.82
CA MET A 217 1.75 0.39 18.22
C MET A 217 0.90 0.19 16.95
N TYR A 218 -0.33 0.68 16.90
CA TYR A 218 -1.21 0.52 15.75
C TYR A 218 -0.77 1.37 14.55
N GLU A 219 -0.33 2.61 14.82
CA GLU A 219 0.23 3.50 13.79
C GLU A 219 1.56 2.95 13.24
N LYS A 220 2.42 2.38 14.10
CA LYS A 220 3.65 1.72 13.66
C LYS A 220 3.34 0.47 12.81
N LYS A 221 2.39 -0.37 13.24
CA LYS A 221 1.91 -1.53 12.47
C LYS A 221 1.34 -1.12 11.11
N PHE A 222 0.62 -0.01 11.05
CA PHE A 222 0.16 0.58 9.80
C PHE A 222 1.33 0.93 8.87
N LEU A 223 2.26 1.77 9.34
CA LEU A 223 3.43 2.20 8.55
C LEU A 223 4.29 1.01 8.10
N TYR A 224 4.42 -0.02 8.94
CA TYR A 224 5.09 -1.26 8.61
C TYR A 224 4.49 -1.93 7.37
N TRP A 225 3.17 -2.12 7.33
CA TRP A 225 2.52 -2.76 6.17
C TRP A 225 2.60 -1.91 4.90
N GLN A 226 2.62 -0.58 5.02
CA GLN A 226 2.86 0.32 3.88
C GLN A 226 4.27 0.10 3.29
N LEU A 227 5.28 -0.04 4.15
CA LEU A 227 6.65 -0.33 3.73
C LEU A 227 6.80 -1.74 3.13
N VAL A 228 6.12 -2.76 3.70
CA VAL A 228 6.11 -4.13 3.15
C VAL A 228 5.48 -4.15 1.76
N ALA A 229 4.35 -3.48 1.58
CA ALA A 229 3.69 -3.37 0.28
C ALA A 229 4.60 -2.73 -0.77
N ARG A 230 5.38 -1.70 -0.39
CA ARG A 230 6.35 -1.08 -1.29
C ARG A 230 7.45 -2.05 -1.68
N TYR A 231 8.08 -2.68 -0.70
CA TYR A 231 9.14 -3.63 -0.96
C TYR A 231 8.72 -4.72 -1.96
N PHE A 232 7.46 -5.16 -1.91
CA PHE A 232 6.95 -6.18 -2.82
C PHE A 232 6.81 -5.74 -4.29
N VAL A 233 6.66 -4.43 -4.56
CA VAL A 233 6.49 -3.89 -5.92
C VAL A 233 7.74 -3.21 -6.46
N ASP A 234 8.67 -2.78 -5.59
CA ASP A 234 9.91 -2.11 -6.00
C ASP A 234 11.14 -3.00 -5.79
N PHE A 235 11.49 -3.71 -6.86
CA PHE A 235 12.64 -4.61 -6.90
C PHE A 235 13.99 -3.90 -7.10
N SER A 236 14.03 -2.55 -7.12
CA SER A 236 15.28 -1.78 -7.09
C SER A 236 15.85 -1.62 -5.68
N LEU A 237 15.05 -1.94 -4.65
CA LEU A 237 15.43 -1.80 -3.26
C LEU A 237 16.45 -2.86 -2.83
N GLU A 238 17.43 -2.43 -2.03
CA GLU A 238 18.44 -3.33 -1.49
C GLU A 238 17.82 -4.26 -0.43
N TYR A 239 17.77 -5.55 -0.75
CA TYR A 239 17.15 -6.57 0.09
C TYR A 239 17.61 -6.53 1.55
N TYR A 240 18.92 -6.54 1.82
CA TYR A 240 19.46 -6.63 3.17
C TYR A 240 19.07 -5.43 4.04
N LYS A 241 19.27 -4.22 3.50
CA LYS A 241 18.93 -2.98 4.18
C LYS A 241 17.43 -2.91 4.46
N THR A 242 16.61 -3.19 3.44
CA THR A 242 15.15 -3.12 3.58
C THR A 242 14.62 -4.17 4.54
N PHE A 243 15.12 -5.41 4.47
CA PHE A 243 14.75 -6.48 5.39
C PHE A 243 15.11 -6.11 6.84
N ALA A 244 16.34 -5.65 7.08
CA ALA A 244 16.79 -5.26 8.41
C ALA A 244 15.93 -4.14 9.01
N ASN A 245 15.62 -3.11 8.23
CA ASN A 245 14.74 -2.02 8.65
C ASN A 245 13.34 -2.54 8.99
N LEU A 246 12.71 -3.31 8.10
CA LEU A 246 11.39 -3.89 8.36
C LEU A 246 11.38 -4.78 9.61
N LYS A 247 12.41 -5.60 9.80
CA LYS A 247 12.55 -6.46 10.97
C LYS A 247 12.72 -5.67 12.27
N ASN A 248 13.49 -4.59 12.26
CA ASN A 248 13.65 -3.72 13.43
C ASN A 248 12.33 -3.04 13.82
N LEU A 249 11.62 -2.47 12.84
CA LEU A 249 10.30 -1.88 13.07
C LEU A 249 9.29 -2.91 13.58
N TYR A 250 9.28 -4.11 12.98
CA TYR A 250 8.44 -5.21 13.46
C TYR A 250 8.76 -5.61 14.90
N SER A 251 10.05 -5.63 15.26
CA SER A 251 10.51 -5.96 16.61
C SER A 251 10.09 -4.94 17.66
N ASP A 252 10.05 -3.66 17.28
CA ASP A 252 9.52 -2.59 18.12
C ASP A 252 7.99 -2.74 18.32
N ILE A 253 7.25 -2.97 17.24
CA ILE A 253 5.80 -3.25 17.29
C ILE A 253 5.49 -4.45 18.18
N TYR A 254 6.29 -5.53 18.06
CA TYR A 254 6.13 -6.72 18.88
C TYR A 254 6.31 -6.42 20.38
N LYS A 255 7.33 -5.65 20.78
CA LYS A 255 7.55 -5.31 22.20
C LYS A 255 6.36 -4.54 22.79
N LEU A 256 5.86 -3.56 22.04
CA LEU A 256 4.66 -2.81 22.44
C LEU A 256 3.42 -3.72 22.54
N ALA A 257 3.28 -4.68 21.62
CA ALA A 257 2.19 -5.64 21.65
C ALA A 257 2.32 -6.63 22.83
N GLU A 258 3.53 -7.03 23.18
CA GLU A 258 3.81 -7.89 24.33
C GLU A 258 3.42 -7.21 25.64
N GLU A 259 3.83 -5.96 25.84
CA GLU A 259 3.47 -5.18 27.03
C GLU A 259 1.95 -5.07 27.19
N ARG A 260 1.24 -4.89 26.07
CA ARG A 260 -0.20 -4.65 26.07
C ARG A 260 -1.05 -5.91 26.15
N PHE A 261 -0.64 -6.98 25.46
CA PHE A 261 -1.47 -8.19 25.28
C PHE A 261 -0.85 -9.46 25.86
N GLY A 262 0.43 -9.46 26.24
CA GLY A 262 1.14 -10.69 26.63
C GLY A 262 0.46 -11.48 27.75
N LYS A 263 -0.12 -10.78 28.74
CA LYS A 263 -0.86 -11.40 29.86
C LYS A 263 -2.14 -12.14 29.41
N LEU A 264 -2.71 -11.80 28.25
CA LEU A 264 -3.90 -12.47 27.73
C LEU A 264 -3.60 -13.93 27.32
N PHE A 265 -2.34 -14.26 27.05
CA PHE A 265 -1.91 -15.59 26.62
C PHE A 265 -1.54 -16.52 27.79
N ASN A 266 -1.52 -16.02 29.03
CA ASN A 266 -1.24 -16.83 30.23
C ASN A 266 -2.05 -18.15 30.32
N PRO A 267 -3.33 -18.23 29.88
CA PRO A 267 -4.06 -19.50 29.89
C PRO A 267 -3.42 -20.62 29.05
N ILE A 268 -2.59 -20.28 28.06
CA ILE A 268 -1.95 -21.24 27.15
C ILE A 268 -0.75 -21.92 27.81
N ASP A 269 -0.12 -21.29 28.80
CA ASP A 269 1.03 -21.84 29.53
C ASP A 269 0.73 -23.20 30.19
N ARG A 270 -0.55 -23.44 30.54
CA ARG A 270 -1.02 -24.68 31.17
C ARG A 270 -1.73 -25.61 30.21
N LEU A 271 -1.62 -25.36 28.90
CA LEU A 271 -2.36 -26.09 27.88
C LEU A 271 -1.81 -27.51 27.73
N GLN A 272 -2.65 -28.50 28.00
CA GLN A 272 -2.39 -29.88 27.63
C GLN A 272 -2.77 -30.10 26.17
N TYR A 273 -1.77 -30.08 25.30
CA TYR A 273 -1.98 -30.21 23.86
C TYR A 273 -2.48 -31.60 23.46
N LYS A 274 -3.15 -31.68 22.31
CA LYS A 274 -3.57 -32.94 21.66
C LYS A 274 -2.60 -33.26 20.52
N LYS A 275 -1.97 -34.44 20.59
CA LYS A 275 -0.92 -34.90 19.66
C LYS A 275 -1.34 -34.95 18.18
N ASN A 276 -2.65 -35.00 17.89
CA ASN A 276 -3.19 -35.07 16.54
C ASN A 276 -3.85 -33.77 16.05
N ARG A 277 -3.63 -32.64 16.75
CA ARG A 277 -4.22 -31.35 16.39
C ARG A 277 -3.16 -30.33 16.00
N ILE A 278 -3.39 -29.65 14.89
CA ILE A 278 -2.52 -28.56 14.44
C ILE A 278 -3.34 -27.30 14.17
N LEU A 279 -2.76 -26.15 14.51
CA LEU A 279 -3.35 -24.85 14.19
C LEU A 279 -2.65 -24.27 12.97
N LEU A 280 -3.41 -23.96 11.93
CA LEU A 280 -2.96 -23.13 10.82
C LEU A 280 -3.31 -21.69 11.09
N LEU A 281 -2.32 -20.83 11.14
CA LEU A 281 -2.51 -19.39 11.34
C LEU A 281 -2.19 -18.64 10.06
N THR A 282 -3.03 -17.68 9.67
CA THR A 282 -2.73 -16.74 8.58
C THR A 282 -3.06 -15.31 8.97
N THR A 283 -2.41 -14.34 8.33
CA THR A 283 -2.68 -12.90 8.50
C THR A 283 -3.70 -12.35 7.50
N GLN A 284 -4.04 -13.14 6.47
CA GLN A 284 -4.93 -12.77 5.37
C GLN A 284 -5.78 -13.96 4.93
N PHE A 285 -7.08 -13.73 4.68
CA PHE A 285 -8.00 -14.76 4.17
C PHE A 285 -9.06 -14.13 3.25
N LEU A 286 -8.80 -14.17 1.95
CA LEU A 286 -9.64 -13.58 0.90
C LEU A 286 -10.36 -14.70 0.13
N SER A 287 -10.41 -14.63 -1.21
CA SER A 287 -10.96 -15.72 -2.02
C SER A 287 -10.04 -16.94 -2.07
N PHE A 288 -10.57 -18.11 -2.40
CA PHE A 288 -9.77 -19.33 -2.62
C PHE A 288 -8.83 -19.22 -3.84
N LYS A 289 -8.99 -18.19 -4.67
CA LYS A 289 -8.07 -17.85 -5.76
C LYS A 289 -6.87 -17.02 -5.29
N HIS A 290 -6.99 -16.33 -4.14
CA HIS A 290 -5.90 -15.55 -3.56
C HIS A 290 -4.77 -16.47 -3.09
N ALA A 291 -3.54 -16.22 -3.55
CA ALA A 291 -2.43 -17.17 -3.39
C ALA A 291 -2.08 -17.51 -1.92
N PRO A 292 -1.93 -16.55 -0.99
CA PRO A 292 -1.78 -16.83 0.44
C PRO A 292 -2.92 -17.66 1.05
N THR A 293 -4.17 -17.33 0.72
CA THR A 293 -5.36 -18.03 1.22
C THR A 293 -5.40 -19.47 0.73
N ARG A 294 -5.16 -19.66 -0.57
CA ARG A 294 -5.05 -20.99 -1.17
C ARG A 294 -3.96 -21.83 -0.51
N ARG A 295 -2.80 -21.24 -0.20
CA ARG A 295 -1.70 -21.96 0.46
C ARG A 295 -2.09 -22.46 1.85
N ALA A 296 -2.78 -21.63 2.65
CA ALA A 296 -3.27 -22.06 3.96
C ALA A 296 -4.28 -23.22 3.87
N ILE A 297 -5.19 -23.15 2.89
CA ILE A 297 -6.16 -24.21 2.61
C ILE A 297 -5.46 -25.50 2.14
N ASP A 298 -4.49 -25.39 1.24
CA ASP A 298 -3.74 -26.53 0.73
C ASP A 298 -2.99 -27.24 1.85
N TYR A 299 -2.35 -26.50 2.78
CA TYR A 299 -1.79 -27.13 3.98
C TYR A 299 -2.86 -27.86 4.79
N ALA A 300 -4.02 -27.24 5.03
CA ALA A 300 -5.10 -27.85 5.80
C ALA A 300 -5.51 -29.20 5.21
N ILE A 301 -5.82 -29.23 3.91
CA ILE A 301 -6.21 -30.44 3.19
C ILE A 301 -5.12 -31.51 3.33
N ASN A 302 -3.87 -31.17 3.02
CA ASN A 302 -2.80 -32.17 2.98
C ASN A 302 -2.44 -32.73 4.36
N PHE A 303 -2.52 -31.92 5.43
CA PHE A 303 -2.34 -32.42 6.80
C PHE A 303 -3.49 -33.36 7.22
N MET A 304 -4.72 -33.10 6.78
CA MET A 304 -5.84 -34.02 7.00
C MET A 304 -5.67 -35.31 6.20
N ASP A 305 -5.44 -35.22 4.89
CA ASP A 305 -5.40 -36.36 3.97
C ASP A 305 -4.20 -37.29 4.18
N TYR A 306 -3.02 -36.73 4.42
CA TYR A 306 -1.79 -37.53 4.47
C TYR A 306 -1.30 -37.87 5.88
N LEU A 307 -1.72 -37.10 6.89
CA LEU A 307 -1.25 -37.27 8.27
C LEU A 307 -2.40 -37.52 9.26
N GLY A 308 -3.67 -37.37 8.84
CA GLY A 308 -4.83 -37.64 9.69
C GLY A 308 -5.01 -36.64 10.84
N TYR A 309 -4.43 -35.43 10.72
CA TYR A 309 -4.59 -34.41 11.75
C TYR A 309 -5.98 -33.76 11.72
N GLU A 310 -6.49 -33.41 12.89
CA GLU A 310 -7.57 -32.45 13.02
C GLU A 310 -6.97 -31.03 12.90
N VAL A 311 -7.50 -30.22 11.99
CA VAL A 311 -6.96 -28.90 11.66
C VAL A 311 -7.97 -27.80 12.01
N MET A 312 -7.46 -26.74 12.64
CA MET A 312 -8.17 -25.46 12.78
C MET A 312 -7.43 -24.39 11.98
N ILE A 313 -8.17 -23.55 11.24
CA ILE A 313 -7.64 -22.34 10.61
C ILE A 313 -8.04 -21.12 11.44
N LEU A 314 -7.07 -20.31 11.83
CA LEU A 314 -7.25 -19.02 12.48
C LEU A 314 -6.70 -17.91 11.57
N ASN A 315 -7.59 -17.09 11.01
CA ASN A 315 -7.18 -15.85 10.35
C ASN A 315 -7.17 -14.70 11.37
N THR A 316 -5.99 -14.18 11.68
CA THR A 316 -5.84 -13.06 12.61
C THR A 316 -6.17 -11.71 11.98
N SER A 317 -6.29 -11.67 10.64
CA SER A 317 -6.45 -10.45 9.88
C SER A 317 -5.40 -9.40 10.26
N ASP A 318 -4.18 -9.81 10.59
CA ASP A 318 -3.15 -8.91 11.12
C ASP A 318 -2.66 -7.87 10.09
N ALA A 319 -2.96 -8.08 8.81
CA ALA A 319 -2.78 -7.06 7.79
C ALA A 319 -3.89 -5.97 7.79
N LYS A 320 -4.90 -6.10 8.67
CA LYS A 320 -5.91 -5.05 8.95
C LYS A 320 -5.25 -3.83 9.57
N MET A 321 -5.68 -2.67 9.09
CA MET A 321 -5.12 -1.39 9.46
C MET A 321 -6.07 -0.65 10.43
N ILE A 322 -5.54 -0.30 11.62
CA ILE A 322 -6.27 0.46 12.66
C ILE A 322 -5.66 1.86 12.73
N THR A 323 -6.07 2.78 11.87
CA THR A 323 -5.52 4.14 11.92
C THR A 323 -6.39 5.15 11.17
N GLY A 324 -6.30 6.41 11.59
CA GLY A 324 -6.77 7.58 10.82
C GLY A 324 -5.71 8.12 9.85
N LEU A 325 -4.59 7.40 9.66
CA LEU A 325 -3.59 7.73 8.65
C LEU A 325 -4.10 7.30 7.25
N PRO A 326 -3.74 8.05 6.21
CA PRO A 326 -4.18 7.78 4.85
C PRO A 326 -3.52 6.55 4.22
N TYR A 327 -4.32 5.83 3.45
CA TYR A 327 -4.01 4.50 2.95
C TYR A 327 -3.30 4.51 1.59
N TYR A 328 -2.25 3.69 1.43
CA TYR A 328 -1.89 3.12 0.13
C TYR A 328 -2.17 1.62 0.16
N MET A 329 -3.16 1.22 -0.64
CA MET A 329 -3.37 -0.06 -1.34
C MET A 329 -4.83 -0.13 -1.84
N SER A 330 -5.13 -0.96 -2.83
CA SER A 330 -6.46 -1.03 -3.46
C SER A 330 -7.49 -1.86 -2.68
N SER A 331 -7.09 -2.53 -1.60
CA SER A 331 -7.99 -3.27 -0.72
C SER A 331 -7.81 -2.81 0.73
N GLU A 332 -8.86 -2.21 1.29
CA GLU A 332 -8.99 -1.86 2.72
C GLU A 332 -9.00 -3.11 3.61
N PHE A 333 -9.19 -4.30 3.01
CA PHE A 333 -9.34 -5.57 3.70
C PHE A 333 -8.43 -6.62 3.10
N TYR A 334 -7.60 -7.21 3.96
CA TYR A 334 -6.93 -8.48 3.68
C TYR A 334 -7.75 -9.69 4.16
N PHE A 335 -9.04 -9.48 4.37
CA PHE A 335 -9.99 -10.51 4.72
C PHE A 335 -11.33 -10.27 4.02
N GLU A 336 -12.06 -11.33 3.71
CA GLU A 336 -13.42 -11.23 3.18
C GLU A 336 -14.42 -11.31 4.34
N ARG A 337 -15.42 -10.43 4.34
CA ARG A 337 -16.35 -10.27 5.49
C ARG A 337 -17.27 -11.48 5.67
N ASP A 338 -17.56 -12.18 4.58
CA ASP A 338 -18.42 -13.37 4.56
C ASP A 338 -17.91 -14.50 5.48
N TYR A 339 -16.64 -14.47 5.89
CA TYR A 339 -16.07 -15.46 6.80
C TYR A 339 -16.11 -15.08 8.30
N ASN A 340 -16.54 -13.87 8.67
CA ASN A 340 -16.45 -13.39 10.06
C ASN A 340 -17.26 -14.22 11.07
N GLU A 341 -18.41 -14.74 10.64
CA GLU A 341 -19.34 -15.48 11.50
C GLU A 341 -19.28 -17.01 11.30
N LEU A 342 -18.25 -17.50 10.61
CA LEU A 342 -18.08 -18.94 10.39
C LEU A 342 -17.28 -19.57 11.53
N ASP A 343 -17.87 -20.55 12.20
CA ASP A 343 -17.17 -21.46 13.11
C ASP A 343 -16.56 -22.67 12.36
N THR A 344 -17.03 -22.93 11.14
CA THR A 344 -16.57 -24.03 10.29
C THR A 344 -16.49 -23.54 8.85
N LEU A 345 -15.33 -23.77 8.23
CA LEU A 345 -15.11 -23.48 6.81
C LEU A 345 -15.26 -24.77 6.02
N LYS A 346 -16.24 -24.83 5.12
CA LYS A 346 -16.33 -25.87 4.09
C LYS A 346 -15.34 -25.51 2.97
N ILE A 347 -14.33 -26.35 2.78
CA ILE A 347 -13.29 -26.15 1.76
C ILE A 347 -13.73 -26.79 0.43
N ASP A 348 -14.20 -28.04 0.50
CA ASP A 348 -14.79 -28.77 -0.62
C ASP A 348 -15.79 -29.81 -0.08
N ASP A 349 -16.22 -30.77 -0.91
CA ASP A 349 -17.20 -31.78 -0.51
C ASP A 349 -16.68 -32.83 0.48
N LYS A 350 -15.36 -32.95 0.64
CA LYS A 350 -14.71 -33.90 1.55
C LYS A 350 -14.11 -33.21 2.77
N HIS A 351 -13.76 -31.93 2.65
CA HIS A 351 -12.97 -31.21 3.65
C HIS A 351 -13.75 -30.06 4.29
N SER A 352 -13.80 -30.10 5.62
CA SER A 352 -14.21 -28.98 6.45
C SER A 352 -13.25 -28.82 7.63
N VAL A 353 -13.05 -27.59 8.06
CA VAL A 353 -12.14 -27.27 9.18
C VAL A 353 -12.82 -26.34 10.15
N LYS A 354 -12.45 -26.45 11.44
CA LYS A 354 -12.76 -25.39 12.42
C LYS A 354 -12.13 -24.10 11.93
N PHE A 355 -12.91 -23.04 11.95
CA PHE A 355 -12.48 -21.76 11.41
C PHE A 355 -12.78 -20.64 12.40
N LEU A 356 -11.86 -19.71 12.52
CA LEU A 356 -12.09 -18.44 13.19
C LEU A 356 -11.39 -17.34 12.40
N GLN A 357 -12.13 -16.29 12.08
CA GLN A 357 -11.58 -15.05 11.56
C GLN A 357 -11.77 -13.93 12.58
N LEU A 358 -10.71 -13.14 12.77
CA LEU A 358 -10.79 -11.88 13.51
C LEU A 358 -11.17 -10.77 12.53
N GLY A 359 -12.23 -10.03 12.81
CA GLY A 359 -12.71 -8.98 11.92
C GLY A 359 -14.01 -8.32 12.38
N VAL A 360 -13.93 -7.24 13.17
CA VAL A 360 -15.06 -6.29 13.32
C VAL A 360 -15.07 -5.25 12.18
N ASP A 361 -16.26 -4.80 11.76
CA ASP A 361 -16.48 -3.70 10.81
C ASP A 361 -15.69 -2.43 11.17
N HIS A 362 -15.16 -1.71 10.17
CA HIS A 362 -14.25 -0.55 10.34
C HIS A 362 -14.76 0.54 11.28
N ILE A 363 -16.08 0.70 11.39
CA ILE A 363 -16.73 1.72 12.20
C ILE A 363 -16.46 1.51 13.70
N ASP A 364 -16.12 0.27 14.10
CA ASP A 364 -15.91 -0.11 15.50
C ASP A 364 -14.47 -0.54 15.82
N VAL A 365 -13.50 -0.28 14.93
CA VAL A 365 -12.12 -0.74 15.14
C VAL A 365 -11.40 0.16 16.13
N ASN A 366 -11.52 -0.19 17.41
CA ASN A 366 -10.83 0.43 18.52
C ASN A 366 -10.06 -0.62 19.34
N GLU A 367 -9.20 -0.15 20.26
CA GLU A 367 -8.41 -1.04 21.12
C GLU A 367 -9.26 -2.05 21.88
N LYS A 368 -10.42 -1.65 22.39
CA LYS A 368 -11.29 -2.52 23.18
C LYS A 368 -11.74 -3.72 22.35
N ASN A 369 -12.12 -3.50 21.10
CA ASN A 369 -12.52 -4.58 20.20
C ASN A 369 -11.34 -5.48 19.81
N TYR A 370 -10.15 -4.90 19.59
CA TYR A 370 -8.93 -5.68 19.35
C TYR A 370 -8.57 -6.60 20.52
N VAL A 371 -8.71 -6.12 21.77
CA VAL A 371 -8.50 -6.94 22.97
C VAL A 371 -9.52 -8.08 23.06
N ILE A 372 -10.78 -7.84 22.68
CA ILE A 372 -11.83 -8.87 22.64
C ILE A 372 -11.51 -9.94 21.59
N GLU A 373 -11.08 -9.54 20.39
CA GLU A 373 -10.65 -10.44 19.31
C GLU A 373 -9.47 -11.32 19.76
N ILE A 374 -8.44 -10.74 20.37
CA ILE A 374 -7.30 -11.51 20.91
C ILE A 374 -7.78 -12.50 21.97
N LYS A 375 -8.65 -12.10 22.90
CA LYS A 375 -9.20 -13.01 23.92
C LYS A 375 -9.99 -14.16 23.29
N LYS A 376 -10.81 -13.90 22.26
CA LYS A 376 -11.55 -14.91 21.50
C LYS A 376 -10.59 -15.89 20.82
N ALA A 377 -9.54 -15.38 20.19
CA ALA A 377 -8.50 -16.20 19.56
C ALA A 377 -7.76 -17.07 20.60
N VAL A 378 -7.27 -16.50 21.71
CA VAL A 378 -6.61 -17.25 22.79
C VAL A 378 -7.53 -18.35 23.32
N LYS A 379 -8.80 -18.05 23.60
CA LYS A 379 -9.76 -19.05 24.05
C LYS A 379 -9.91 -20.19 23.03
N SER A 380 -10.02 -19.86 21.75
CA SER A 380 -10.15 -20.85 20.68
C SER A 380 -8.92 -21.75 20.58
N VAL A 381 -7.71 -21.19 20.77
CA VAL A 381 -6.47 -21.97 20.85
C VAL A 381 -6.49 -22.91 22.06
N CYS A 382 -6.91 -22.44 23.24
CA CYS A 382 -7.01 -23.26 24.44
C CYS A 382 -8.02 -24.41 24.27
N ASP A 383 -9.21 -24.11 23.72
CA ASP A 383 -10.27 -25.10 23.51
C ASP A 383 -9.86 -26.14 22.46
N PHE A 384 -9.15 -25.71 21.42
CA PHE A 384 -8.66 -26.60 20.38
C PHE A 384 -7.46 -27.44 20.84
N ALA A 385 -6.57 -26.86 21.66
CA ALA A 385 -5.38 -27.49 22.22
C ALA A 385 -4.41 -28.09 21.16
N PRO A 386 -3.89 -27.28 20.22
CA PRO A 386 -2.98 -27.77 19.16
C PRO A 386 -1.61 -28.18 19.72
N MET A 387 -1.00 -29.21 19.12
CA MET A 387 0.39 -29.62 19.41
C MET A 387 1.40 -28.58 18.93
N TYR A 388 1.14 -27.96 17.78
CA TYR A 388 1.94 -26.86 17.25
C TYR A 388 1.10 -25.98 16.33
N VAL A 389 1.65 -24.81 16.02
CA VAL A 389 1.09 -23.88 15.04
C VAL A 389 1.99 -23.85 13.81
N LEU A 390 1.38 -23.95 12.62
CA LEU A 390 2.02 -23.57 11.37
C LEU A 390 1.43 -22.24 10.92
N GLN A 391 2.21 -21.17 11.06
CA GLN A 391 1.86 -19.87 10.51
C GLN A 391 2.21 -19.85 9.02
N VAL A 392 1.19 -19.69 8.17
CA VAL A 392 1.32 -19.49 6.74
C VAL A 392 1.34 -17.98 6.46
N GLY A 393 2.43 -17.50 5.88
CA GLY A 393 2.76 -16.09 5.75
C GLY A 393 3.86 -15.66 6.74
N ALA A 394 3.90 -14.37 7.05
CA ALA A 394 4.87 -13.78 7.97
C ALA A 394 4.23 -12.60 8.72
N SER A 395 4.98 -11.99 9.65
CA SER A 395 4.63 -10.74 10.31
C SER A 395 3.28 -10.79 11.05
N CYS A 396 3.08 -11.85 11.85
CA CYS A 396 1.89 -12.02 12.68
C CYS A 396 2.20 -11.84 14.15
N ILE A 397 1.70 -10.76 14.73
CA ILE A 397 1.93 -10.41 16.13
C ILE A 397 1.29 -11.45 17.05
N PHE A 398 0.09 -11.94 16.72
CA PHE A 398 -0.55 -13.00 17.51
C PHE A 398 0.28 -14.29 17.50
N ALA A 399 0.83 -14.68 16.35
CA ALA A 399 1.68 -15.89 16.25
C ALA A 399 2.96 -15.74 17.07
N ASP A 400 3.61 -14.58 17.02
CA ASP A 400 4.84 -14.31 17.78
C ASP A 400 4.62 -14.23 19.30
N LEU A 401 3.47 -13.72 19.73
CA LEU A 401 3.07 -13.77 21.15
C LEU A 401 2.75 -15.20 21.59
N LEU A 402 2.10 -15.97 20.73
CA LEU A 402 1.76 -17.38 20.95
C LEU A 402 3.01 -18.27 21.04
N ALA A 403 4.04 -17.96 20.25
CA ALA A 403 5.30 -18.70 20.15
C ALA A 403 6.12 -18.76 21.46
N LYS A 404 5.73 -17.98 22.47
CA LYS A 404 6.26 -18.08 23.83
C LYS A 404 5.78 -19.30 24.59
N TYR A 405 4.57 -19.78 24.29
CA TYR A 405 3.87 -20.80 25.06
C TYR A 405 3.76 -22.13 24.32
N ILE A 406 3.64 -22.09 22.99
CA ILE A 406 3.48 -23.26 22.12
C ILE A 406 4.44 -23.12 20.95
N PRO A 407 4.97 -24.22 20.39
CA PRO A 407 5.75 -24.13 19.18
C PRO A 407 4.98 -23.55 18.00
N VAL A 408 5.57 -22.53 17.39
CA VAL A 408 5.07 -21.88 16.17
C VAL A 408 6.16 -21.98 15.12
N ALA A 409 5.87 -22.65 14.01
CA ALA A 409 6.71 -22.66 12.82
C ALA A 409 6.11 -21.73 11.77
N THR A 410 6.93 -20.87 11.17
CA THR A 410 6.47 -19.81 10.26
C THR A 410 7.01 -20.06 8.85
N ILE A 411 6.10 -20.32 7.91
CA ILE A 411 6.41 -20.50 6.50
C ILE A 411 5.91 -19.31 5.67
N PRO A 412 6.79 -18.51 5.07
CA PRO A 412 6.39 -17.35 4.28
C PRO A 412 5.66 -17.75 2.99
N CYS A 413 4.93 -16.79 2.41
CA CYS A 413 4.30 -16.95 1.10
C CYS A 413 5.28 -16.76 -0.08
N SER A 414 6.48 -16.24 0.19
CA SER A 414 7.61 -16.08 -0.74
C SER A 414 8.77 -17.03 -0.39
N PHE A 415 9.87 -16.96 -1.13
CA PHE A 415 11.11 -17.71 -0.85
C PHE A 415 12.13 -16.97 0.05
N ASP A 416 11.82 -15.75 0.47
CA ASP A 416 12.63 -14.99 1.43
C ASP A 416 12.41 -15.49 2.85
N ALA A 417 13.34 -15.19 3.77
CA ALA A 417 13.17 -15.51 5.18
C ALA A 417 11.93 -14.79 5.75
N PRO A 418 11.14 -15.43 6.64
CA PRO A 418 9.98 -14.78 7.22
C PRO A 418 10.40 -13.68 8.20
N ILE A 419 9.75 -12.52 8.14
CA ILE A 419 9.82 -11.54 9.23
C ILE A 419 8.96 -12.07 10.39
N MET A 420 9.60 -12.32 11.51
CA MET A 420 8.99 -12.82 12.75
C MET A 420 9.82 -12.39 13.96
N TYR A 421 9.32 -12.59 15.18
CA TYR A 421 10.04 -12.30 16.43
C TYR A 421 10.39 -13.56 17.21
N ASN A 422 9.44 -14.50 17.35
CA ASN A 422 9.58 -15.75 18.09
C ASN A 422 9.06 -16.92 17.25
N GLY A 423 9.71 -18.08 17.35
CA GLY A 423 9.25 -19.33 16.74
C GLY A 423 10.34 -20.02 15.94
N TYR A 424 9.96 -20.80 14.93
CA TYR A 424 10.88 -21.53 14.08
C TYR A 424 10.69 -21.08 12.62
N PRO A 425 11.62 -20.32 12.04
CA PRO A 425 11.49 -19.91 10.64
C PRO A 425 11.65 -21.13 9.74
N ILE A 426 10.73 -21.28 8.80
CA ILE A 426 10.84 -22.24 7.71
C ILE A 426 11.36 -21.51 6.48
N ILE A 427 12.50 -21.96 5.96
CA ILE A 427 13.03 -21.52 4.67
C ILE A 427 12.57 -22.55 3.64
N ALA A 428 11.67 -22.15 2.74
CA ALA A 428 11.01 -23.06 1.81
C ALA A 428 11.83 -23.32 0.52
N ARG A 429 13.14 -23.45 0.70
CA ARG A 429 14.18 -23.81 -0.27
C ARG A 429 15.42 -24.22 0.52
N GLU A 430 16.49 -24.61 -0.18
CA GLU A 430 17.81 -24.76 0.43
C GLU A 430 18.22 -23.49 1.20
N VAL A 431 18.67 -23.67 2.44
CA VAL A 431 19.11 -22.59 3.32
C VAL A 431 20.45 -22.06 2.82
N GLU A 432 20.50 -20.76 2.56
CA GLU A 432 21.72 -20.08 2.12
C GLU A 432 22.35 -19.35 3.32
N ASP A 433 23.67 -19.07 3.25
CA ASP A 433 24.39 -18.33 4.30
C ASP A 433 23.75 -16.96 4.60
N ARG A 434 23.17 -16.32 3.57
CA ARG A 434 22.42 -15.07 3.71
C ARG A 434 21.22 -15.18 4.65
N ASP A 435 20.53 -16.31 4.66
CA ASP A 435 19.36 -16.51 5.53
C ASP A 435 19.79 -16.64 6.98
N ILE A 436 20.87 -17.40 7.20
CA ILE A 436 21.47 -17.57 8.51
C ILE A 436 21.90 -16.21 9.05
N GLN A 437 22.65 -15.44 8.26
CA GLN A 437 23.14 -14.12 8.67
C GLN A 437 21.99 -13.16 9.02
N ILE A 438 20.96 -13.09 8.18
CA ILE A 438 19.79 -12.23 8.41
C ILE A 438 19.03 -12.65 9.68
N LEU A 439 18.83 -13.95 9.89
CA LEU A 439 18.11 -14.48 11.04
C LEU A 439 18.91 -14.34 12.34
N GLU A 440 20.22 -14.54 12.31
CA GLU A 440 21.10 -14.35 13.47
C GLU A 440 21.17 -12.87 13.89
N ASN A 441 21.28 -11.96 12.93
CA ASN A 441 21.17 -10.51 13.18
C ASN A 441 19.82 -10.12 13.78
N ALA A 442 18.78 -10.91 13.50
CA ALA A 442 17.44 -10.78 14.06
C ALA A 442 17.25 -11.50 15.42
N GLY A 443 18.31 -12.08 15.99
CA GLY A 443 18.27 -12.82 17.27
C GLY A 443 17.76 -14.26 17.16
N ILE A 444 17.66 -14.81 15.95
CA ILE A 444 17.19 -16.18 15.70
C ILE A 444 18.38 -17.05 15.31
N SER A 445 18.75 -17.97 16.21
CA SER A 445 19.84 -18.93 15.97
C SER A 445 19.56 -19.86 14.78
N LYS A 446 20.59 -20.19 14.01
CA LYS A 446 20.58 -21.22 12.95
C LYS A 446 19.92 -22.54 13.37
N ASN A 447 20.07 -22.94 14.64
CA ASN A 447 19.49 -24.19 15.15
C ASN A 447 17.96 -24.20 15.15
N ARG A 448 17.30 -23.03 15.05
CA ARG A 448 15.85 -22.90 14.95
C ARG A 448 15.32 -22.97 13.52
N ILE A 449 16.20 -22.91 12.52
CA ILE A 449 15.81 -22.93 11.11
C ILE A 449 15.31 -24.34 10.74
N ILE A 450 14.19 -24.37 10.03
CA ILE A 450 13.64 -25.56 9.38
C ILE A 450 13.78 -25.36 7.88
N GLU A 451 14.52 -26.23 7.22
CA GLU A 451 14.63 -26.24 5.77
C GLU A 451 13.50 -27.07 5.15
N SER A 452 12.80 -26.51 4.17
CA SER A 452 11.70 -27.18 3.45
C SER A 452 11.71 -26.78 1.97
N CYS A 453 10.67 -27.13 1.22
CA CYS A 453 10.46 -26.69 -0.16
C CYS A 453 9.04 -26.18 -0.34
N ILE A 454 8.81 -25.24 -1.25
CA ILE A 454 7.43 -24.90 -1.66
C ILE A 454 6.91 -25.98 -2.60
N THR A 455 5.74 -26.53 -2.29
CA THR A 455 4.98 -27.38 -3.21
C THR A 455 3.82 -26.62 -3.84
N TYR A 456 3.45 -27.04 -5.04
CA TYR A 456 2.32 -26.47 -5.77
C TYR A 456 1.21 -27.49 -5.93
N LYS A 457 -0.02 -27.01 -6.02
CA LYS A 457 -1.18 -27.81 -6.41
C LYS A 457 -1.36 -27.73 -7.92
N ILE A 458 -1.59 -28.87 -8.56
CA ILE A 458 -1.89 -28.93 -9.99
C ILE A 458 -3.22 -28.18 -10.22
N PRO A 459 -3.25 -27.12 -11.05
CA PRO A 459 -4.49 -26.45 -11.38
C PRO A 459 -5.39 -27.37 -12.21
N GLY A 460 -6.71 -27.15 -12.11
CA GLY A 460 -7.67 -27.85 -12.96
C GLY A 460 -7.43 -27.53 -14.44
N THR A 461 -7.58 -28.53 -15.30
CA THR A 461 -7.41 -28.38 -16.74
C THR A 461 -8.51 -29.14 -17.49
N SER A 462 -8.91 -28.60 -18.62
CA SER A 462 -9.80 -29.27 -19.58
C SER A 462 -9.08 -30.33 -20.41
N ASN A 463 -7.74 -30.40 -20.34
CA ASN A 463 -6.88 -31.24 -21.19
C ASN A 463 -7.06 -30.97 -22.70
N ILE A 464 -7.59 -29.81 -23.07
CA ILE A 464 -7.73 -29.41 -24.48
C ILE A 464 -6.38 -28.86 -24.94
N LYS A 465 -5.80 -29.47 -25.98
CA LYS A 465 -4.63 -28.89 -26.63
C LYS A 465 -5.07 -27.74 -27.51
N ILE A 466 -4.61 -26.54 -27.20
CA ILE A 466 -4.78 -25.38 -28.05
C ILE A 466 -3.70 -25.43 -29.13
N ASP A 467 -4.14 -25.38 -30.38
CA ASP A 467 -3.25 -25.43 -31.54
C ASP A 467 -2.39 -24.16 -31.60
N LYS A 468 -1.08 -24.36 -31.62
CA LYS A 468 -0.12 -23.31 -31.96
C LYS A 468 -0.02 -23.18 -33.47
N LYS A 469 0.07 -21.95 -33.98
CA LYS A 469 0.50 -21.75 -35.37
C LYS A 469 1.93 -22.26 -35.51
N GLN A 470 2.14 -23.23 -36.40
CA GLN A 470 3.44 -23.90 -36.56
C GLN A 470 4.56 -22.94 -37.00
N SER A 471 4.21 -21.81 -37.63
CA SER A 471 5.15 -20.79 -38.06
C SER A 471 5.61 -19.84 -36.97
N GLU A 472 5.05 -19.92 -35.75
CA GLU A 472 5.36 -18.99 -34.66
C GLU A 472 6.18 -19.68 -33.57
N PHE A 473 7.20 -18.96 -33.07
CA PHE A 473 7.90 -19.30 -31.84
C PHE A 473 7.39 -18.39 -30.71
N VAL A 474 6.57 -18.93 -29.83
CA VAL A 474 5.77 -18.17 -28.87
C VAL A 474 6.49 -18.12 -27.52
N ILE A 475 6.95 -16.91 -27.16
CA ILE A 475 7.47 -16.62 -25.82
C ILE A 475 6.33 -16.06 -24.97
N VAL A 476 6.05 -16.70 -23.83
CA VAL A 476 4.96 -16.28 -22.94
C VAL A 476 5.48 -15.60 -21.68
N ILE A 477 4.83 -14.49 -21.30
CA ILE A 477 5.01 -13.78 -20.04
C ILE A 477 3.69 -13.82 -19.26
N VAL A 478 3.73 -14.23 -17.99
CA VAL A 478 2.53 -14.38 -17.16
C VAL A 478 2.58 -13.52 -15.89
N SER A 479 1.60 -12.61 -15.75
CA SER A 479 1.47 -11.73 -14.58
C SER A 479 0.04 -11.25 -14.35
N ASN A 480 -0.39 -11.20 -13.09
CA ASN A 480 -1.65 -10.56 -12.68
C ASN A 480 -1.48 -9.08 -12.30
N ARG A 481 -0.31 -8.50 -12.60
CA ARG A 481 0.11 -7.15 -12.22
C ARG A 481 0.95 -6.54 -13.33
N LEU A 482 0.51 -6.71 -14.58
CA LEU A 482 1.29 -6.36 -15.76
C LEU A 482 1.73 -4.89 -15.76
N GLU A 483 0.93 -3.98 -15.22
CA GLU A 483 1.28 -2.56 -15.11
C GLU A 483 2.45 -2.27 -14.15
N SER A 484 2.73 -3.17 -13.22
CA SER A 484 3.81 -3.03 -12.23
C SER A 484 5.02 -3.89 -12.56
N GLU A 485 4.82 -5.03 -13.23
CA GLU A 485 5.87 -6.03 -13.49
C GLU A 485 6.38 -6.01 -14.93
N PHE A 486 5.74 -5.28 -15.86
CA PHE A 486 6.21 -5.08 -17.22
C PHE A 486 6.52 -3.60 -17.46
N ASP A 487 7.79 -3.29 -17.67
CA ASP A 487 8.31 -1.94 -17.83
C ASP A 487 9.14 -1.77 -19.11
N LEU A 488 9.69 -0.57 -19.33
CA LEU A 488 10.49 -0.27 -20.51
C LEU A 488 11.78 -1.12 -20.59
N ASN A 489 12.36 -1.52 -19.46
CA ASN A 489 13.55 -2.37 -19.47
C ASN A 489 13.19 -3.78 -19.94
N THR A 490 12.09 -4.33 -19.42
CA THR A 490 11.57 -5.63 -19.85
C THR A 490 11.19 -5.61 -21.33
N LEU A 491 10.59 -4.51 -21.82
CA LEU A 491 10.29 -4.34 -23.24
C LEU A 491 11.57 -4.37 -24.09
N LYS A 492 12.65 -3.70 -23.69
CA LYS A 492 13.92 -3.75 -24.42
C LYS A 492 14.49 -5.15 -24.55
N ILE A 493 14.36 -5.98 -23.51
CA ILE A 493 14.77 -7.39 -23.58
C ILE A 493 13.89 -8.15 -24.60
N CYS A 494 12.58 -7.92 -24.57
CA CYS A 494 11.65 -8.51 -25.55
C CYS A 494 11.95 -8.06 -27.00
N GLU A 495 12.36 -6.81 -27.19
CA GLU A 495 12.80 -6.31 -28.51
C GLU A 495 13.97 -7.13 -29.06
N GLU A 496 14.94 -7.47 -28.20
CA GLU A 496 16.07 -8.32 -28.60
C GLU A 496 15.63 -9.75 -28.90
N PHE A 497 14.57 -10.27 -28.25
CA PHE A 497 13.99 -11.55 -28.65
C PHE A 497 13.39 -11.49 -30.06
N CYS A 498 12.63 -10.44 -30.35
CA CYS A 498 12.04 -10.22 -31.68
C CYS A 498 13.09 -9.98 -32.77
N ASN A 499 14.30 -9.52 -32.43
CA ASN A 499 15.42 -9.35 -33.36
C ASN A 499 16.07 -10.68 -33.76
N ILE A 500 15.84 -11.78 -33.03
CA ILE A 500 16.44 -13.09 -33.33
C ILE A 500 15.86 -13.65 -34.63
N ASP A 501 14.53 -13.62 -34.80
CA ASP A 501 13.84 -14.14 -35.98
C ASP A 501 12.43 -13.56 -36.13
N ASP A 502 11.93 -13.50 -37.38
CA ASP A 502 10.61 -12.96 -37.71
C ASP A 502 9.44 -13.80 -37.19
N SER A 503 9.67 -15.08 -36.85
CA SER A 503 8.67 -15.99 -36.28
C SER A 503 8.42 -15.80 -34.78
N ILE A 504 9.27 -15.04 -34.08
CA ILE A 504 9.16 -14.88 -32.63
C ILE A 504 8.06 -13.90 -32.28
N VAL A 505 7.13 -14.33 -31.43
CA VAL A 505 6.03 -13.51 -30.92
C VAL A 505 5.96 -13.57 -29.40
N ILE A 506 5.56 -12.47 -28.78
CA ILE A 506 5.43 -12.33 -27.33
C ILE A 506 3.96 -12.36 -26.93
N LYS A 507 3.58 -13.31 -26.08
CA LYS A 507 2.22 -13.41 -25.53
C LYS A 507 2.18 -13.07 -24.05
N PHE A 508 1.16 -12.32 -23.64
CA PHE A 508 0.94 -11.94 -22.25
C PHE A 508 -0.32 -12.60 -21.71
N PHE A 509 -0.18 -13.40 -20.65
CA PHE A 509 -1.30 -13.97 -19.91
C PHE A 509 -1.45 -13.29 -18.55
N GLY A 510 -2.68 -12.93 -18.19
CA GLY A 510 -3.02 -12.40 -16.87
C GLY A 510 -3.81 -11.11 -16.91
N THR A 511 -3.58 -10.22 -15.95
CA THR A 511 -4.47 -9.08 -15.68
C THR A 511 -3.73 -7.87 -15.10
N PHE A 512 -4.49 -6.82 -14.83
CA PHE A 512 -4.07 -5.58 -14.20
C PHE A 512 -4.75 -5.45 -12.82
N VAL A 513 -4.12 -4.79 -11.85
CA VAL A 513 -4.57 -4.65 -10.46
C VAL A 513 -5.61 -3.53 -10.28
N THR A 514 -5.54 -2.47 -11.10
CA THR A 514 -6.28 -1.23 -10.83
C THR A 514 -7.79 -1.36 -11.05
N LYS A 515 -8.62 -0.73 -10.20
CA LYS A 515 -10.10 -0.67 -10.38
C LYS A 515 -10.51 -0.07 -11.74
N ASP A 516 -9.65 0.75 -12.34
CA ASP A 516 -9.79 1.27 -13.70
C ASP A 516 -8.85 0.51 -14.66
N ASN A 517 -9.15 -0.77 -14.87
CA ASN A 517 -8.39 -1.67 -15.75
C ASN A 517 -8.12 -1.07 -17.14
N ASN A 518 -9.00 -0.18 -17.62
CA ASN A 518 -8.85 0.46 -18.92
C ASN A 518 -7.62 1.37 -18.96
N ASN A 519 -7.34 2.13 -17.91
CA ASN A 519 -6.18 3.03 -17.87
C ASN A 519 -4.85 2.23 -17.81
N ALA A 520 -4.79 1.19 -16.97
CA ALA A 520 -3.60 0.34 -16.87
C ALA A 520 -3.31 -0.40 -18.19
N TYR A 521 -4.33 -0.98 -18.82
CA TYR A 521 -4.21 -1.62 -20.12
C TYR A 521 -3.78 -0.62 -21.21
N ASN A 522 -4.37 0.57 -21.25
CA ASN A 522 -3.98 1.59 -22.22
C ASN A 522 -2.52 2.05 -22.03
N LYS A 523 -2.03 2.17 -20.79
CA LYS A 523 -0.62 2.46 -20.52
C LYS A 523 0.30 1.34 -21.02
N PHE A 524 -0.08 0.08 -20.80
CA PHE A 524 0.65 -1.09 -21.28
C PHE A 524 0.74 -1.10 -22.82
N LEU A 525 -0.38 -0.90 -23.51
CA LEU A 525 -0.40 -0.80 -24.97
C LEU A 525 0.43 0.38 -25.47
N LYS A 526 0.31 1.55 -24.83
CA LYS A 526 1.08 2.74 -25.17
C LYS A 526 2.58 2.50 -25.03
N LEU A 527 3.01 1.84 -23.95
CA LEU A 527 4.41 1.47 -23.74
C LEU A 527 4.95 0.67 -24.93
N ILE A 528 4.22 -0.34 -25.40
CA ILE A 528 4.62 -1.16 -26.54
C ILE A 528 4.58 -0.34 -27.84
N ASN A 529 3.43 0.27 -28.18
CA ASN A 529 3.23 0.95 -29.45
C ASN A 529 4.16 2.13 -29.69
N GLU A 530 4.59 2.83 -28.64
CA GLU A 530 5.47 3.99 -28.75
C GLU A 530 6.97 3.63 -28.68
N ASN A 531 7.34 2.46 -28.17
CA ASN A 531 8.75 2.12 -27.88
C ASN A 531 9.24 0.84 -28.57
N SER A 532 8.36 0.01 -29.12
CA SER A 532 8.71 -1.21 -29.86
C SER A 532 8.83 -0.95 -31.36
N LYS A 533 9.80 -1.61 -32.01
CA LYS A 533 9.88 -1.68 -33.48
C LYS A 533 8.91 -2.71 -34.09
N TYR A 534 8.37 -3.60 -33.26
CA TYR A 534 7.56 -4.75 -33.68
C TYR A 534 6.23 -4.85 -32.90
N PRO A 535 5.43 -3.77 -32.77
CA PRO A 535 4.22 -3.78 -31.93
C PRO A 535 3.23 -4.90 -32.30
N ASP A 536 3.17 -5.27 -33.58
CA ASP A 536 2.30 -6.33 -34.11
C ASP A 536 2.72 -7.76 -33.68
N ARG A 537 3.85 -7.91 -32.98
CA ARG A 537 4.33 -9.20 -32.42
C ARG A 537 4.03 -9.37 -30.94
N TYR A 538 3.36 -8.41 -30.30
CA TYR A 538 2.99 -8.44 -28.89
C TYR A 538 1.49 -8.65 -28.74
N PHE A 539 1.08 -9.73 -28.07
CA PHE A 539 -0.33 -10.13 -27.95
C PHE A 539 -0.76 -10.25 -26.49
N PHE A 540 -1.74 -9.45 -26.08
CA PHE A 540 -2.38 -9.60 -24.79
C PHE A 540 -3.60 -10.52 -24.90
N GLU A 541 -3.54 -11.67 -24.24
CA GLU A 541 -4.55 -12.73 -24.35
C GLU A 541 -5.46 -12.79 -23.10
N GLY A 542 -5.24 -11.88 -22.14
CA GLY A 542 -6.01 -11.80 -20.91
C GLY A 542 -5.72 -12.94 -19.91
N TYR A 543 -6.53 -13.00 -18.86
CA TYR A 543 -6.37 -13.98 -17.79
C TYR A 543 -6.82 -15.36 -18.24
N GLN A 544 -5.94 -16.36 -18.11
CA GLN A 544 -6.23 -17.75 -18.49
C GLN A 544 -6.76 -18.55 -17.30
N ASN A 545 -8.02 -18.96 -17.35
CA ASN A 545 -8.60 -19.85 -16.33
C ASN A 545 -8.02 -21.27 -16.39
N ASP A 546 -7.72 -21.75 -17.60
CA ASP A 546 -7.04 -23.03 -17.86
C ASP A 546 -5.66 -22.76 -18.45
N ILE A 547 -4.76 -22.30 -17.58
CA ILE A 547 -3.39 -21.94 -17.96
C ILE A 547 -2.60 -23.12 -18.52
N LEU A 548 -2.89 -24.36 -18.10
CA LEU A 548 -2.17 -25.55 -18.58
C LEU A 548 -2.49 -25.82 -20.05
N SER A 549 -3.76 -25.73 -20.44
CA SER A 549 -4.17 -25.81 -21.85
C SER A 549 -3.62 -24.64 -22.67
N ALA A 550 -3.57 -23.42 -22.10
CA ALA A 550 -2.97 -22.26 -22.76
C ALA A 550 -1.47 -22.46 -23.07
N TYR A 551 -0.72 -23.08 -22.16
CA TYR A 551 0.70 -23.35 -22.38
C TYR A 551 0.99 -24.34 -23.50
N THR A 552 0.02 -25.15 -23.96
CA THR A 552 0.26 -26.03 -25.12
C THR A 552 0.47 -25.25 -26.42
N ALA A 553 0.08 -23.98 -26.45
CA ALA A 553 0.27 -23.07 -27.56
C ALA A 553 1.51 -22.17 -27.41
N CYS A 554 2.42 -22.50 -26.47
CA CYS A 554 3.62 -21.72 -26.17
C CYS A 554 4.89 -22.57 -26.29
N ASP A 555 6.02 -21.94 -26.60
CA ASP A 555 7.31 -22.62 -26.76
C ASP A 555 8.25 -22.40 -25.57
N VAL A 556 8.29 -21.18 -25.03
CA VAL A 556 9.18 -20.80 -23.93
C VAL A 556 8.44 -19.89 -22.97
N TYR A 557 8.64 -20.09 -21.68
CA TYR A 557 8.18 -19.17 -20.65
C TYR A 557 9.31 -18.23 -20.26
N TYR A 558 9.10 -16.92 -20.36
CA TYR A 558 10.03 -15.91 -19.85
C TYR A 558 9.48 -15.28 -18.56
N ASN A 559 10.24 -15.40 -17.47
CA ASN A 559 9.98 -14.69 -16.23
C ASN A 559 10.86 -13.44 -16.15
N PRO A 560 10.31 -12.23 -16.39
CA PRO A 560 11.09 -11.01 -16.21
C PRO A 560 11.50 -10.82 -14.75
N LYS A 561 12.49 -9.96 -14.50
CA LYS A 561 13.00 -9.66 -13.17
C LYS A 561 11.89 -9.05 -12.30
N ARG A 562 11.38 -9.82 -11.33
CA ARG A 562 10.30 -9.43 -10.41
C ARG A 562 10.28 -10.33 -9.18
N HIS A 563 9.61 -9.92 -8.10
CA HIS A 563 9.48 -10.75 -6.90
C HIS A 563 8.60 -11.99 -7.11
N GLY A 564 7.54 -11.89 -7.92
CA GLY A 564 6.56 -12.97 -8.12
C GLY A 564 6.95 -14.00 -9.19
N GLY A 565 5.97 -14.82 -9.56
CA GLY A 565 6.05 -15.73 -10.72
C GLY A 565 6.25 -17.20 -10.40
N GLY A 566 6.52 -17.57 -9.15
CA GLY A 566 6.79 -18.98 -8.82
C GLY A 566 5.67 -19.94 -9.21
N SER A 567 4.39 -19.55 -9.04
CA SER A 567 3.26 -20.42 -9.43
C SER A 567 3.13 -20.61 -10.94
N SER A 568 3.31 -19.56 -11.74
CA SER A 568 3.21 -19.67 -13.20
C SER A 568 4.44 -20.36 -13.79
N VAL A 569 5.62 -20.16 -13.21
CA VAL A 569 6.84 -20.91 -13.57
C VAL A 569 6.67 -22.40 -13.27
N SER A 570 6.14 -22.80 -12.11
CA SER A 570 5.92 -24.23 -11.81
C SER A 570 4.90 -24.87 -12.76
N GLN A 571 3.85 -24.14 -13.14
CA GLN A 571 2.84 -24.59 -14.10
C GLN A 571 3.40 -24.71 -15.53
N ALA A 572 4.26 -23.78 -15.96
CA ALA A 572 4.94 -23.86 -17.25
C ALA A 572 5.86 -25.09 -17.31
N MET A 573 6.62 -25.34 -16.24
CA MET A 573 7.48 -26.52 -16.13
C MET A 573 6.68 -27.82 -16.12
N LEU A 574 5.51 -27.85 -15.47
CA LEU A 574 4.59 -28.99 -15.49
C LEU A 574 4.15 -29.34 -16.91
N MET A 575 3.99 -28.34 -17.78
CA MET A 575 3.67 -28.52 -19.20
C MET A 575 4.90 -28.76 -20.08
N GLY A 576 6.10 -28.82 -19.50
CA GLY A 576 7.35 -29.06 -20.20
C GLY A 576 7.87 -27.88 -21.00
N LEU A 577 7.45 -26.65 -20.70
CA LEU A 577 8.04 -25.47 -21.32
C LEU A 577 9.44 -25.23 -20.73
N PRO A 578 10.47 -25.01 -21.56
CA PRO A 578 11.68 -24.35 -21.11
C PRO A 578 11.33 -23.01 -20.45
N VAL A 579 12.01 -22.70 -19.35
CA VAL A 579 11.80 -21.48 -18.57
C VAL A 579 13.10 -20.69 -18.54
N VAL A 580 13.01 -19.39 -18.84
CA VAL A 580 14.13 -18.44 -18.77
C VAL A 580 13.82 -17.40 -17.69
N CYS A 581 14.73 -17.26 -16.72
CA CYS A 581 14.55 -16.42 -15.54
C CYS A 581 15.85 -15.68 -15.19
N HIS A 582 15.72 -14.44 -14.73
CA HIS A 582 16.78 -13.82 -13.93
C HIS A 582 16.95 -14.56 -12.59
N LYS A 583 18.14 -14.49 -12.00
CA LYS A 583 18.45 -15.02 -10.66
C LYS A 583 17.89 -14.14 -9.54
N PHE A 584 16.60 -13.82 -9.64
CA PHE A 584 15.88 -12.92 -8.75
C PHE A 584 14.42 -13.36 -8.59
N GLY A 585 13.89 -13.22 -7.37
CA GLY A 585 12.48 -13.46 -7.05
C GLY A 585 12.04 -14.93 -7.11
N ASP A 586 10.75 -15.15 -6.90
CA ASP A 586 10.15 -16.47 -6.70
C ASP A 586 10.33 -17.39 -7.91
N GLY A 587 10.28 -16.84 -9.13
CA GLY A 587 10.49 -17.63 -10.36
C GLY A 587 11.86 -18.31 -10.40
N SER A 588 12.91 -17.64 -9.91
CA SER A 588 14.27 -18.18 -9.89
C SER A 588 14.44 -19.37 -8.95
N TYR A 589 13.86 -19.30 -7.75
CA TYR A 589 13.88 -20.40 -6.79
C TYR A 589 13.04 -21.59 -7.25
N THR A 590 11.93 -21.31 -7.93
CA THR A 590 11.07 -22.34 -8.51
C THR A 590 11.80 -23.12 -9.60
N LEU A 591 12.47 -22.42 -10.52
CA LEU A 591 13.26 -23.03 -11.60
C LEU A 591 14.48 -23.80 -11.06
N GLY A 592 15.14 -23.24 -10.05
CA GLY A 592 16.49 -23.63 -9.62
C GLY A 592 17.47 -22.54 -10.04
N ARG A 593 18.13 -21.92 -9.06
CA ARG A 593 18.98 -20.74 -9.31
C ARG A 593 20.23 -21.02 -10.14
N ASP A 594 20.65 -22.27 -10.20
CA ASP A 594 21.73 -22.77 -11.05
C ASP A 594 21.38 -22.74 -12.54
N ARG A 595 20.09 -22.61 -12.87
CA ARG A 595 19.56 -22.45 -14.23
C ARG A 595 19.05 -21.04 -14.54
N CYS A 596 19.38 -20.08 -13.67
CA CYS A 596 18.96 -18.68 -13.84
C CYS A 596 20.15 -17.81 -14.23
N PHE A 597 19.86 -16.64 -14.80
CA PHE A 597 20.86 -15.75 -15.38
C PHE A 597 20.99 -14.43 -14.62
N ASP A 598 22.20 -13.87 -14.57
CA ASP A 598 22.48 -12.64 -13.85
C ASP A 598 22.32 -11.39 -14.74
N SER A 599 22.54 -11.52 -16.06
CA SER A 599 22.52 -10.41 -17.01
C SER A 599 21.41 -10.53 -18.06
N ASP A 600 20.98 -9.38 -18.60
CA ASP A 600 20.01 -9.32 -19.70
C ASP A 600 20.58 -9.97 -20.97
N GLU A 601 21.89 -9.86 -21.22
CA GLU A 601 22.57 -10.48 -22.37
C GLU A 601 22.51 -12.01 -22.32
N ASP A 602 22.72 -12.60 -21.14
CA ASP A 602 22.61 -14.05 -20.96
C ASP A 602 21.18 -14.55 -21.18
N ILE A 603 20.17 -13.78 -20.76
CA ILE A 603 18.75 -14.08 -21.01
C ILE A 603 18.46 -14.12 -22.52
N ILE A 604 18.97 -13.13 -23.26
CA ILE A 604 18.81 -13.06 -24.72
C ILE A 604 19.51 -14.23 -25.41
N ASN A 605 20.74 -14.53 -24.99
CA ASN A 605 21.50 -15.67 -25.52
C ASN A 605 20.83 -17.02 -25.23
N GLU A 606 20.19 -17.17 -24.07
CA GLU A 606 19.44 -18.39 -23.74
C GLU A 606 18.21 -18.56 -24.64
N ILE A 607 17.43 -17.50 -24.87
CA ILE A 607 16.29 -17.54 -25.80
C ILE A 607 16.76 -17.90 -27.21
N LYS A 608 17.85 -17.27 -27.67
CA LYS A 608 18.44 -17.57 -28.98
C LYS A 608 18.84 -19.04 -29.09
N LYS A 609 19.51 -19.58 -28.06
CA LYS A 609 19.92 -20.99 -28.04
C LYS A 609 18.73 -21.94 -28.02
N LEU A 610 17.68 -21.64 -27.25
CA LEU A 610 16.43 -22.42 -27.24
C LEU A 610 15.73 -22.41 -28.61
N PHE A 611 15.85 -21.31 -29.36
CA PHE A 611 15.30 -21.20 -30.71
C PHE A 611 16.12 -21.97 -31.75
N GLU A 612 17.44 -21.84 -31.73
CA GLU A 612 18.34 -22.38 -32.78
C GLU A 612 18.72 -23.86 -32.58
N ASP A 613 18.81 -24.33 -31.33
CA ASP A 613 19.29 -25.67 -30.98
C ASP A 613 18.17 -26.56 -30.44
N LYS A 614 17.67 -27.44 -31.31
CA LYS A 614 16.58 -28.38 -30.99
C LYS A 614 16.96 -29.41 -29.93
N GLU A 615 18.20 -29.86 -29.89
CA GLU A 615 18.64 -30.84 -28.87
C GLU A 615 18.71 -30.18 -27.51
N TYR A 616 19.22 -28.95 -27.46
CA TYR A 616 19.22 -28.13 -26.25
C TYR A 616 17.80 -27.82 -25.77
N TYR A 617 16.90 -27.43 -26.68
CA TYR A 617 15.48 -27.20 -26.35
C TYR A 617 14.84 -28.42 -25.69
N GLU A 618 14.99 -29.61 -26.27
CA GLU A 618 14.39 -30.83 -25.69
C GLU A 618 15.03 -31.17 -24.34
N SER A 619 16.35 -30.97 -24.18
CA SER A 619 17.02 -31.12 -22.88
C SER A 619 16.45 -30.16 -21.81
N SER A 620 16.23 -28.89 -22.16
CA SER A 620 15.65 -27.88 -21.25
C SER A 620 14.21 -28.21 -20.88
N LYS A 621 13.43 -28.74 -21.82
CA LYS A 621 12.08 -29.27 -21.56
C LYS A 621 12.09 -30.47 -20.61
N GLN A 622 13.00 -31.42 -20.79
CA GLN A 622 13.13 -32.56 -19.87
C GLN A 622 13.53 -32.12 -18.45
N TYR A 623 14.39 -31.09 -18.34
CA TYR A 623 14.69 -30.49 -17.04
C TYR A 623 13.43 -29.92 -16.38
N SER A 624 12.64 -29.13 -17.12
CA SER A 624 11.37 -28.58 -16.63
C SER A 624 10.43 -29.66 -16.10
N LEU A 625 10.20 -30.73 -16.86
CA LEU A 625 9.33 -31.84 -16.45
C LEU A 625 9.84 -32.50 -15.16
N LYS A 626 11.14 -32.82 -15.08
CA LYS A 626 11.75 -33.41 -13.89
C LYS A 626 11.68 -32.50 -12.67
N LYS A 627 11.86 -31.19 -12.87
CA LYS A 627 11.74 -30.20 -11.78
C LYS A 627 10.29 -30.12 -11.29
N ALA A 628 9.32 -30.20 -12.19
CA ALA A 628 7.90 -30.23 -11.84
C ALA A 628 7.56 -31.47 -10.99
N GLU A 629 8.05 -32.67 -11.32
CA GLU A 629 7.82 -33.87 -10.50
C GLU A 629 8.15 -33.65 -9.02
N PHE A 630 9.27 -32.98 -8.74
CA PHE A 630 9.66 -32.61 -7.37
C PHE A 630 8.73 -31.56 -6.75
N LEU A 631 8.39 -30.49 -7.50
CA LEU A 631 7.56 -29.39 -7.00
C LEU A 631 6.11 -29.78 -6.72
N TYR A 632 5.63 -30.87 -7.33
CA TYR A 632 4.28 -31.38 -7.17
C TYR A 632 4.21 -32.63 -6.27
N ASP A 633 5.32 -33.12 -5.70
CA ASP A 633 5.32 -34.18 -4.67
C ASP A 633 4.92 -33.63 -3.28
N THR A 634 3.65 -33.23 -3.18
CA THR A 634 3.09 -32.60 -1.98
C THR A 634 3.05 -33.57 -0.79
N LYS A 635 2.79 -34.86 -1.03
CA LYS A 635 2.69 -35.86 0.03
C LYS A 635 4.01 -36.03 0.77
N SER A 636 5.11 -36.28 0.04
CA SER A 636 6.42 -36.47 0.67
C SER A 636 6.89 -35.21 1.39
N MET A 637 6.62 -34.03 0.82
CA MET A 637 6.96 -32.76 1.45
C MET A 637 6.20 -32.56 2.77
N ILE A 638 4.89 -32.80 2.81
CA ILE A 638 4.08 -32.57 4.01
C ILE A 638 4.51 -33.50 5.15
N ILE A 639 4.80 -34.76 4.83
CA ILE A 639 5.34 -35.74 5.78
C ILE A 639 6.71 -35.27 6.32
N LYS A 640 7.59 -34.79 5.44
CA LYS A 640 8.90 -34.25 5.85
C LYS A 640 8.75 -33.00 6.72
N LEU A 641 7.90 -32.05 6.32
CA LEU A 641 7.66 -30.80 7.02
C LEU A 641 7.14 -31.05 8.44
N ASP A 642 6.12 -31.91 8.62
CA ASP A 642 5.63 -32.30 9.94
C ASP A 642 6.76 -32.89 10.80
N LYS A 643 7.50 -33.85 10.24
CA LYS A 643 8.61 -34.51 10.94
C LYS A 643 9.67 -33.51 11.40
N ASP A 644 10.06 -32.57 10.54
CA ASP A 644 11.10 -31.59 10.84
C ASP A 644 10.62 -30.56 11.86
N ILE A 645 9.36 -30.11 11.78
CA ILE A 645 8.72 -29.29 12.82
C ILE A 645 8.74 -30.04 14.15
N ARG A 646 8.22 -31.27 14.19
CA ARG A 646 8.14 -32.08 15.41
C ARG A 646 9.50 -32.35 16.03
N LYS A 647 10.54 -32.55 15.23
CA LYS A 647 11.93 -32.70 15.71
C LYS A 647 12.42 -31.45 16.44
N LYS A 648 12.17 -30.25 15.89
CA LYS A 648 12.53 -28.98 16.55
C LYS A 648 11.73 -28.72 17.83
N ILE A 649 10.53 -29.29 17.90
CA ILE A 649 9.64 -29.20 19.06
C ILE A 649 10.09 -30.13 20.18
N SER A 650 10.45 -31.38 19.87
CA SER A 650 10.91 -32.34 20.89
C SER A 650 12.16 -31.86 21.61
N ASP A 651 13.02 -31.07 20.95
CA ASP A 651 14.21 -30.46 21.55
C ASP A 651 13.87 -29.37 22.60
N LYS A 652 12.62 -28.87 22.63
CA LYS A 652 12.10 -27.92 23.62
C LYS A 652 11.28 -28.58 24.74
N VAL A 653 10.68 -29.76 24.48
CA VAL A 653 9.81 -30.47 25.42
C VAL A 653 10.62 -31.53 26.17
N LEU A 654 11.62 -31.08 26.93
CA LEU A 654 11.95 -31.73 28.20
C LEU A 654 11.03 -31.07 29.23
N TYR A 655 9.83 -31.62 29.43
CA TYR A 655 9.07 -31.64 30.70
C TYR A 655 7.72 -32.35 30.44
N ASP A 656 7.67 -33.60 30.91
CA ASP A 656 6.53 -34.36 31.44
C ASP A 656 5.20 -34.39 30.65
N ILE A 657 5.04 -35.40 29.79
CA ILE A 657 3.77 -36.13 29.66
C ILE A 657 4.12 -37.62 29.54
N GLU A 658 3.74 -38.39 30.56
CA GLU A 658 3.84 -39.85 30.61
C GLU A 658 3.30 -40.46 29.31
N ILE A 659 4.06 -41.42 28.80
CA ILE A 659 3.62 -42.34 27.77
C ILE A 659 2.71 -43.34 28.47
N ASP A 660 1.41 -43.27 28.17
CA ASP A 660 0.50 -44.40 28.25
C ASP A 660 -0.17 -44.57 26.88
#